data_AF-A0A930DYX6-F1
#
_entry.id   AF-A0A930DYX6-F1
#
_cell.length_a   1.000
_cell.length_b   1.000
_cell.length_c   1.000
_cell.angle_alpha   90.00
_cell.angle_beta   90.00
_cell.angle_gamma   90.00
#
_symmetry.space_group_name_H-M   'P 1'
#
loop_
_entity.id
_entity.type
_entity.pdbx_description
1 polymer ?
#
loop_
_entity_poly.entity_id
_entity_poly.type
_entity_poly.pdbx_seq_one_letter_code
_entity_poly.pdbx_strand_id
1 'polypeptide(L)'
;LYHRIIICVGYLINDILVRIYVIQGGKHLKKSIDFKIEEIGTNSVQIRKNENNFLNFDAKIGKSYKITMKDKDSEYYLEKPIEFTVEKDKEDGLYWPKVPEGDTSQGKNRKLKAVFLKRYDGVGNNIPGLGGNDTDPSCPSCPDNSDVVCEVSKSKVKTLPISVKLPEGADKKDIKFKLFNSSKQQYEGEFTLDENGKLPALELFEKNSYFLQLVSNKYFMHNKHFEAVKEGKFPFAFKDKKELTELVVKNNTSNVKNDGTYEIDIKFVKDNKALVNEEIQFISAIHTTKATTDELGHLKVRLMEDVTYVAKPTNENLIIDTFPIVVKDKTEWGTPGIKYVFDHSSCGSAEIIKVKNKISGRTNGSITCKPGNTTIKGMDFKNLFLLTDHLDKSDYPELKEKDAMILDLVLLNHVRQNCERTKLAYGDFEILRKIPTGKKVSSAYYLNGNNKEELKFEQIGDIVKITDVHSLGIYPLVIEFEKTGLDIPNKPDENKDEEITLIDEQTKISVKGPKKILEGLKLKVNKPDSNKFESLRGKNVNLYDIEFLDKSGNLKKVENGKFLVTVPKTSNNEVVAVHYLDDNGKLNTLSFNQNGKEISFETSHFSKYAIEYKFQKVKDDKQIENNNKKQSKKSKLAKTSIGLNFVTLSTLAISSLAGLYISKKKR
;
A
#
# COMPACT_ATOMS: atom_id res chain seq x y z
N LEU A 1 14.59 3.94 25.35
CA LEU A 1 14.42 4.74 26.58
C LEU A 1 13.52 3.98 27.58
N TYR A 2 13.99 2.87 28.15
CA TYR A 2 13.21 2.04 29.07
C TYR A 2 14.12 1.37 30.10
N HIS A 3 14.26 1.99 31.27
CA HIS A 3 14.93 1.40 32.45
C HIS A 3 14.27 1.95 33.73
N ARG A 4 14.10 1.08 34.73
CA ARG A 4 13.71 1.33 36.14
C ARG A 4 12.27 1.80 36.47
N ILE A 5 11.48 0.83 36.96
CA ILE A 5 10.44 0.91 38.01
C ILE A 5 10.49 -0.49 38.68
N ILE A 6 10.52 -0.71 40.01
CA ILE A 6 10.62 0.16 41.21
C ILE A 6 11.54 -0.57 42.26
N ILE A 7 11.78 -0.01 43.46
CA ILE A 7 12.64 -0.61 44.51
C ILE A 7 11.90 -0.81 45.86
N CYS A 8 11.97 -2.04 46.39
CA CYS A 8 12.04 -2.57 47.79
C CYS A 8 11.22 -2.06 49.03
N VAL A 9 10.60 -3.06 49.69
CA VAL A 9 10.67 -3.44 51.14
C VAL A 9 9.83 -2.70 52.22
N GLY A 10 9.07 -3.48 53.03
CA GLY A 10 8.61 -3.04 54.36
C GLY A 10 7.52 -3.87 55.09
N TYR A 11 7.90 -4.98 55.74
CA TYR A 11 7.20 -5.70 56.83
C TYR A 11 5.78 -6.31 56.65
N LEU A 12 5.74 -7.63 56.85
CA LEU A 12 4.57 -8.54 56.85
C LEU A 12 3.80 -8.60 55.52
N ILE A 13 3.04 -9.69 55.38
CA ILE A 13 2.15 -9.99 54.25
C ILE A 13 2.90 -10.36 52.95
N ASN A 14 2.49 -11.46 52.30
CA ASN A 14 3.05 -11.95 51.03
C ASN A 14 2.59 -11.12 49.80
N ASP A 15 2.07 -9.92 50.03
CA ASP A 15 1.32 -9.13 49.05
C ASP A 15 2.28 -8.17 48.31
N ILE A 16 2.26 -8.23 46.98
CA ILE A 16 2.98 -7.34 46.08
C ILE A 16 1.99 -6.49 45.27
N LEU A 17 2.31 -5.21 45.06
CA LEU A 17 1.58 -4.37 44.13
C LEU A 17 2.02 -4.69 42.69
N VAL A 18 1.14 -5.32 41.93
CA VAL A 18 1.36 -5.61 40.51
C VAL A 18 0.90 -4.44 39.67
N ARG A 19 1.76 -3.98 38.76
CA ARG A 19 1.49 -2.91 37.80
C ARG A 19 1.74 -3.42 36.38
N ILE A 20 0.69 -3.49 35.56
CA ILE A 20 0.77 -3.93 34.17
C ILE A 20 0.11 -2.92 33.24
N TYR A 21 0.56 -2.83 31.98
CA TYR A 21 -0.03 -1.91 31.01
C TYR A 21 -1.39 -2.40 30.52
N VAL A 22 -2.27 -1.49 30.10
CA VAL A 22 -3.42 -1.85 29.25
C VAL A 22 -3.18 -1.28 27.86
N ILE A 23 -3.23 -2.15 26.85
CA ILE A 23 -2.79 -1.85 25.48
C ILE A 23 -3.88 -2.26 24.49
N GLN A 24 -4.19 -1.39 23.54
CA GLN A 24 -4.90 -1.76 22.31
C GLN A 24 -4.13 -1.21 21.11
N GLY A 25 -4.01 -2.02 20.05
CA GLY A 25 -3.34 -1.59 18.82
C GLY A 25 -1.91 -1.08 19.02
N GLY A 26 -1.15 -1.70 19.94
CA GLY A 26 0.22 -1.29 20.30
C GLY A 26 0.33 0.07 20.98
N LYS A 27 -0.79 0.71 21.31
CA LYS A 27 -0.86 1.99 22.02
C LYS A 27 -1.43 1.78 23.41
N HIS A 28 -0.99 2.59 24.36
CA HIS A 28 -1.56 2.61 25.69
C HIS A 28 -3.04 3.03 25.65
N LEU A 29 -3.89 2.28 26.34
CA LEU A 29 -5.31 2.56 26.42
C LEU A 29 -5.57 3.73 27.38
N LYS A 30 -6.08 4.83 26.85
CA LYS A 30 -6.48 6.02 27.62
C LYS A 30 -7.89 5.92 28.22
N LYS A 31 -8.77 5.09 27.65
CA LYS A 31 -10.11 4.81 28.19
C LYS A 31 -9.96 4.00 29.48
N SER A 32 -10.69 4.37 30.52
CA SER A 32 -10.71 3.62 31.78
C SER A 32 -11.76 2.52 31.71
N ILE A 33 -11.37 1.30 32.07
CA ILE A 33 -12.14 0.05 32.00
C ILE A 33 -12.01 -0.66 33.35
N ASP A 34 -13.12 -1.21 33.86
CA ASP A 34 -13.16 -2.03 35.06
C ASP A 34 -12.72 -3.47 34.77
N PHE A 35 -11.67 -3.91 35.47
CA PHE A 35 -11.20 -5.30 35.47
C PHE A 35 -11.53 -5.96 36.81
N LYS A 36 -11.82 -7.26 36.73
CA LYS A 36 -12.02 -8.15 37.87
C LYS A 36 -10.78 -9.05 37.96
N ILE A 37 -10.13 -9.05 39.13
CA ILE A 37 -8.96 -9.88 39.44
C ILE A 37 -9.38 -10.85 40.54
N GLU A 38 -9.38 -12.15 40.24
CA GLU A 38 -9.92 -13.21 41.10
C GLU A 38 -8.78 -14.14 41.56
N GLU A 39 -8.62 -14.39 42.87
CA GLU A 39 -7.62 -15.35 43.38
C GLU A 39 -8.15 -16.78 43.24
N ILE A 40 -7.52 -17.58 42.38
CA ILE A 40 -7.97 -18.91 42.00
C ILE A 40 -7.97 -19.84 43.22
N GLY A 41 -9.09 -20.54 43.44
CA GLY A 41 -9.30 -21.40 44.61
C GLY A 41 -9.79 -20.67 45.85
N THR A 42 -10.20 -19.40 45.75
CA THR A 42 -10.80 -18.63 46.84
C THR A 42 -11.98 -17.78 46.34
N ASN A 43 -12.70 -17.13 47.27
CA ASN A 43 -13.72 -16.12 46.95
C ASN A 43 -13.15 -14.68 46.92
N SER A 44 -11.82 -14.52 46.91
CA SER A 44 -11.18 -13.20 46.93
C SER A 44 -11.21 -12.57 45.54
N VAL A 45 -11.82 -11.38 45.44
CA VAL A 45 -12.00 -10.64 44.18
C VAL A 45 -11.66 -9.16 44.40
N GLN A 46 -10.83 -8.61 43.53
CA GLN A 46 -10.58 -7.17 43.42
C GLN A 46 -11.23 -6.63 42.14
N ILE A 47 -11.91 -5.50 42.25
CA ILE A 47 -12.27 -4.66 41.11
C ILE A 47 -11.27 -3.51 41.05
N ARG A 48 -10.64 -3.31 39.88
CA ARG A 48 -9.62 -2.28 39.65
C ARG A 48 -9.79 -1.70 38.25
N LYS A 49 -9.60 -0.38 38.14
CA LYS A 49 -9.58 0.34 36.86
C LYS A 49 -8.16 0.52 36.36
N ASN A 50 -8.00 0.65 35.04
CA ASN A 50 -6.75 1.21 34.51
C ASN A 50 -6.72 2.73 34.69
N GLU A 51 -5.62 3.21 35.26
CA GLU A 51 -5.32 4.61 35.56
C GLU A 51 -3.92 4.93 35.02
N ASN A 52 -3.73 6.09 34.40
CA ASN A 52 -2.43 6.52 33.84
C ASN A 52 -1.75 5.46 32.95
N ASN A 53 -2.55 4.73 32.14
CA ASN A 53 -2.16 3.61 31.26
C ASN A 53 -1.88 2.26 31.94
N PHE A 54 -2.02 2.16 33.26
CA PHE A 54 -1.69 0.96 34.05
C PHE A 54 -2.91 0.40 34.78
N LEU A 55 -3.05 -0.93 34.78
CA LEU A 55 -3.86 -1.64 35.76
C LEU A 55 -2.98 -1.95 36.97
N ASN A 56 -3.38 -1.48 38.15
CA ASN A 56 -2.68 -1.72 39.42
C ASN A 56 -3.58 -2.58 40.33
N PHE A 57 -3.03 -3.65 40.90
CA PHE A 57 -3.76 -4.53 41.81
C PHE A 57 -2.80 -5.27 42.76
N ASP A 58 -3.33 -5.78 43.86
CA ASP A 58 -2.55 -6.45 44.90
C ASP A 58 -2.54 -7.96 44.65
N ALA A 59 -1.39 -8.64 44.76
CA ALA A 59 -1.29 -10.07 44.49
C ALA A 59 -0.31 -10.78 45.43
N LYS A 60 -0.61 -12.02 45.82
CA LYS A 60 0.22 -12.81 46.74
C LYS A 60 1.28 -13.63 46.04
N ILE A 61 2.50 -13.61 46.58
CA ILE A 61 3.57 -14.53 46.19
C ILE A 61 3.09 -15.99 46.34
N GLY A 62 3.29 -16.79 45.30
CA GLY A 62 2.89 -18.20 45.24
C GLY A 62 1.39 -18.43 44.99
N LYS A 63 0.60 -17.38 44.75
CA LYS A 63 -0.83 -17.49 44.42
C LYS A 63 -1.09 -17.25 42.93
N SER A 64 -2.17 -17.87 42.46
CA SER A 64 -2.65 -17.78 41.08
C SER A 64 -3.89 -16.91 41.00
N TYR A 65 -3.99 -16.12 39.95
CA TYR A 65 -5.03 -15.12 39.74
C TYR A 65 -5.56 -15.16 38.31
N LYS A 66 -6.80 -14.71 38.14
CA LYS A 66 -7.49 -14.59 36.85
C LYS A 66 -7.94 -13.15 36.63
N ILE A 67 -7.58 -12.57 35.48
CA ILE A 67 -8.04 -11.24 35.06
C ILE A 67 -9.15 -11.40 34.02
N THR A 68 -10.29 -10.77 34.28
CA THR A 68 -11.41 -10.60 33.35
C THR A 68 -11.82 -9.13 33.27
N MET A 69 -12.57 -8.75 32.22
CA MET A 69 -13.31 -7.49 32.26
C MET A 69 -14.55 -7.68 33.15
N LYS A 70 -14.82 -6.73 34.04
CA LYS A 70 -15.94 -6.82 34.99
C LYS A 70 -17.29 -6.77 34.27
N ASP A 71 -17.41 -5.84 33.33
CA ASP A 71 -18.60 -5.57 32.53
C ASP A 71 -18.21 -5.49 31.04
N LYS A 72 -19.20 -5.60 30.15
CA LYS A 72 -18.97 -5.43 28.71
C LYS A 72 -18.73 -3.95 28.39
N ASP A 73 -17.55 -3.60 27.88
CA ASP A 73 -17.30 -2.25 27.36
C ASP A 73 -17.96 -2.04 25.99
N SER A 74 -18.25 -0.78 25.66
CA SER A 74 -18.90 -0.37 24.39
C SER A 74 -18.03 -0.54 23.15
N GLU A 75 -16.71 -0.64 23.30
CA GLU A 75 -15.73 -0.52 22.22
C GLU A 75 -14.69 -1.64 22.26
N TYR A 76 -14.26 -2.03 23.46
CA TYR A 76 -13.18 -2.99 23.69
C TYR A 76 -13.66 -4.32 24.31
N TYR A 77 -12.91 -5.38 24.05
CA TYR A 77 -13.05 -6.67 24.72
C TYR A 77 -11.70 -7.34 24.97
N LEU A 78 -11.65 -8.14 26.03
CA LEU A 78 -10.55 -9.06 26.31
C LEU A 78 -10.93 -10.42 25.71
N GLU A 79 -10.13 -10.92 24.76
CA GLU A 79 -10.48 -12.12 23.97
C GLU A 79 -10.54 -13.40 24.80
N LYS A 80 -9.64 -13.54 25.77
CA LYS A 80 -9.63 -14.63 26.74
C LYS A 80 -9.21 -14.09 28.11
N PRO A 81 -9.77 -14.60 29.22
CA PRO A 81 -9.25 -14.29 30.55
C PRO A 81 -7.75 -14.60 30.64
N ILE A 82 -7.00 -13.78 31.37
CA ILE A 82 -5.57 -14.00 31.58
C ILE A 82 -5.39 -14.64 32.95
N GLU A 83 -4.83 -15.85 33.00
CA GLU A 83 -4.48 -16.53 34.24
C GLU A 83 -2.96 -16.46 34.46
N PHE A 84 -2.51 -16.20 35.69
CA PHE A 84 -1.10 -16.09 36.03
C PHE A 84 -0.83 -16.47 37.48
N THR A 85 0.42 -16.82 37.79
CA THR A 85 0.92 -17.10 39.15
C THR A 85 2.05 -16.13 39.48
N VAL A 86 2.10 -15.61 40.72
CA VAL A 86 3.24 -14.82 41.17
C VAL A 86 4.37 -15.77 41.60
N GLU A 87 5.35 -15.99 40.73
CA GLU A 87 6.47 -16.90 40.97
C GLU A 87 7.83 -16.18 40.94
N LYS A 88 8.85 -16.78 41.56
CA LYS A 88 10.21 -16.26 41.50
C LYS A 88 10.84 -16.61 40.15
N ASP A 89 11.28 -15.61 39.42
CA ASP A 89 11.91 -15.80 38.13
C ASP A 89 13.37 -16.27 38.27
N LYS A 90 13.79 -17.18 37.38
CA LYS A 90 15.09 -17.86 37.49
C LYS A 90 16.25 -17.03 36.92
N GLU A 91 15.97 -16.04 36.06
CA GLU A 91 16.99 -15.22 35.40
C GLU A 91 17.41 -14.02 36.28
N ASP A 92 16.43 -13.30 36.84
CA ASP A 92 16.68 -12.08 37.65
C ASP A 92 16.48 -12.28 39.16
N GLY A 93 15.92 -13.42 39.58
CA GLY A 93 15.67 -13.72 41.00
C GLY A 93 14.53 -12.93 41.65
N LEU A 94 13.77 -12.13 40.89
CA LEU A 94 12.65 -11.32 41.37
C LEU A 94 11.32 -12.07 41.25
N TYR A 95 10.31 -11.64 42.01
CA TYR A 95 8.96 -12.18 41.88
C TYR A 95 8.20 -11.47 40.76
N TRP A 96 7.65 -12.25 39.84
CA TRP A 96 6.89 -11.75 38.69
C TRP A 96 5.54 -12.46 38.58
N PRO A 97 4.46 -11.76 38.17
CA PRO A 97 3.27 -12.43 37.66
C PRO A 97 3.64 -13.11 36.34
N LYS A 98 3.50 -14.44 36.27
CA LYS A 98 3.84 -15.22 35.08
C LYS A 98 2.69 -16.11 34.65
N VAL A 99 2.42 -16.11 33.34
CA VAL A 99 1.39 -16.98 32.74
C VAL A 99 1.84 -18.46 32.78
N PRO A 100 0.91 -19.42 32.69
CA PRO A 100 1.21 -20.85 32.65
C PRO A 100 2.23 -21.24 31.58
N GLU A 101 2.90 -22.37 31.78
CA GLU A 101 3.77 -22.94 30.75
C GLU A 101 2.94 -23.39 29.54
N GLY A 102 3.36 -22.98 28.34
CA GLY A 102 2.59 -23.12 27.10
C GLY A 102 1.76 -21.88 26.71
N ASP A 103 1.48 -20.95 27.63
CA ASP A 103 0.81 -19.69 27.27
C ASP A 103 1.80 -18.72 26.59
N THR A 104 1.59 -18.47 25.30
CA THR A 104 2.43 -17.58 24.49
C THR A 104 2.02 -16.11 24.55
N SER A 105 0.93 -15.75 25.25
CA SER A 105 0.33 -14.40 25.28
C SER A 105 1.17 -13.32 25.98
N GLN A 106 2.29 -13.67 26.60
CA GLN A 106 3.21 -12.71 27.26
C GLN A 106 4.69 -12.92 26.85
N GLY A 107 4.94 -13.73 25.82
CA GLY A 107 6.27 -13.97 25.25
C GLY A 107 7.10 -15.01 26.00
N LYS A 108 8.28 -15.34 25.46
CA LYS A 108 9.12 -16.48 25.91
C LYS A 108 9.44 -16.50 27.42
N ASN A 109 9.52 -15.34 28.09
CA ASN A 109 9.78 -15.26 29.54
C ASN A 109 8.53 -15.37 30.43
N ARG A 110 7.33 -15.54 29.86
CA ARG A 110 6.03 -15.67 30.55
C ARG A 110 5.63 -14.50 31.47
N LYS A 111 6.45 -13.45 31.61
CA LYS A 111 6.21 -12.29 32.51
C LYS A 111 5.04 -11.46 32.00
N LEU A 112 3.92 -11.47 32.74
CA LEU A 112 2.72 -10.69 32.44
C LEU A 112 3.03 -9.19 32.53
N LYS A 113 3.11 -8.53 31.37
CA LYS A 113 3.51 -7.12 31.22
C LYS A 113 2.35 -6.23 30.79
N ALA A 114 1.37 -6.79 30.06
CA ALA A 114 0.24 -6.04 29.56
C ALA A 114 -1.03 -6.89 29.41
N VAL A 115 -2.18 -6.25 29.63
CA VAL A 115 -3.48 -6.73 29.15
C VAL A 115 -3.68 -6.18 27.73
N PHE A 116 -3.84 -7.08 26.75
CA PHE A 116 -4.12 -6.72 25.36
C PHE A 116 -5.62 -6.77 25.11
N LEU A 117 -6.21 -5.62 24.77
CA LEU A 117 -7.61 -5.54 24.36
C LEU A 117 -7.74 -5.50 22.84
N LYS A 118 -8.84 -6.05 22.35
CA LYS A 118 -9.32 -5.93 20.97
C LYS A 118 -10.52 -5.00 20.93
N ARG A 119 -10.75 -4.31 19.81
CA ARG A 119 -11.97 -3.55 19.53
C ARG A 119 -12.99 -4.41 18.81
N TYR A 120 -14.27 -4.19 19.09
CA TYR A 120 -15.36 -4.88 18.38
C TYR A 120 -15.44 -4.54 16.89
N ASP A 121 -14.93 -3.37 16.48
CA ASP A 121 -14.88 -2.92 15.07
C ASP A 121 -13.68 -3.44 14.27
N GLY A 122 -12.81 -4.26 14.89
CA GLY A 122 -11.61 -4.81 14.24
C GLY A 122 -10.43 -3.85 14.09
N VAL A 123 -10.61 -2.54 14.30
CA VAL A 123 -9.60 -1.52 13.97
C VAL A 123 -8.39 -1.65 14.89
N GLY A 124 -7.22 -1.93 14.33
CA GLY A 124 -5.98 -2.05 15.10
C GLY A 124 -5.88 -3.31 15.98
N ASN A 125 -6.77 -4.30 15.82
CA ASN A 125 -6.66 -5.58 16.54
C ASN A 125 -5.43 -6.41 16.11
N ASN A 126 -4.93 -6.15 14.91
CA ASN A 126 -3.73 -6.78 14.36
C ASN A 126 -2.51 -5.89 14.64
N ILE A 127 -1.96 -5.98 15.85
CA ILE A 127 -0.60 -5.51 16.14
C ILE A 127 0.29 -6.71 16.49
N PRO A 128 1.57 -6.69 16.09
CA PRO A 128 2.32 -7.93 15.93
C PRO A 128 3.22 -8.26 17.13
N GLY A 129 3.51 -9.55 17.25
CA GLY A 129 4.19 -10.14 18.42
C GLY A 129 3.18 -10.99 19.18
N LEU A 130 3.63 -12.16 19.67
CA LEU A 130 2.77 -13.21 20.23
C LEU A 130 1.96 -13.96 19.15
N GLY A 131 2.65 -14.45 18.12
CA GLY A 131 2.08 -15.41 17.19
C GLY A 131 1.73 -16.72 17.91
N GLY A 132 0.49 -17.20 17.72
CA GLY A 132 0.07 -18.51 18.21
C GLY A 132 0.55 -19.64 17.29
N ASN A 133 0.61 -20.85 17.86
CA ASN A 133 0.49 -22.06 17.05
C ASN A 133 -0.99 -22.25 16.67
N ASP A 134 -1.29 -22.56 15.41
CA ASP A 134 -1.48 -23.98 15.07
C ASP A 134 -1.48 -24.25 13.56
N THR A 135 -0.90 -25.40 13.21
CA THR A 135 -1.04 -26.21 11.99
C THR A 135 -0.99 -25.55 10.59
N ASP A 136 0.21 -25.64 9.99
CA ASP A 136 0.51 -25.88 8.56
C ASP A 136 0.38 -24.72 7.53
N PRO A 137 1.25 -24.63 6.50
CA PRO A 137 2.59 -25.21 6.35
C PRO A 137 3.69 -24.29 6.88
N SER A 138 4.79 -24.89 7.32
CA SER A 138 5.88 -24.21 8.02
C SER A 138 6.54 -23.10 7.18
N CYS A 139 6.38 -21.85 7.63
CA CYS A 139 7.41 -20.84 7.38
C CYS A 139 8.71 -21.31 8.04
N PRO A 140 9.85 -21.37 7.33
CA PRO A 140 11.12 -21.75 7.95
C PRO A 140 11.47 -20.78 9.07
N SER A 141 11.94 -21.33 10.20
CA SER A 141 12.31 -20.56 11.39
C SER A 141 13.32 -19.47 11.04
N CYS A 142 12.94 -18.21 11.25
CA CYS A 142 13.81 -17.08 11.01
C CYS A 142 15.04 -17.16 11.93
N PRO A 143 16.27 -16.88 11.43
CA PRO A 143 17.42 -16.69 12.30
C PRO A 143 17.14 -15.57 13.31
N ASP A 144 17.33 -15.86 14.59
CA ASP A 144 17.12 -14.89 15.67
C ASP A 144 18.34 -13.96 15.77
N ASN A 145 18.52 -13.10 14.75
CA ASN A 145 19.45 -11.97 14.85
C ASN A 145 18.82 -10.93 15.79
N SER A 146 19.39 -10.80 16.98
CA SER A 146 18.88 -9.95 18.05
C SER A 146 19.52 -8.55 18.07
N ASP A 147 18.81 -7.62 18.71
CA ASP A 147 19.32 -6.39 19.35
C ASP A 147 19.88 -5.22 18.50
N VAL A 148 19.99 -5.30 17.17
CA VAL A 148 20.29 -4.13 16.33
C VAL A 148 19.08 -3.67 15.51
N VAL A 149 18.31 -2.72 16.05
CA VAL A 149 17.33 -1.95 15.25
C VAL A 149 18.09 -0.90 14.43
N CYS A 150 18.59 -1.36 13.29
CA CYS A 150 19.14 -0.52 12.24
C CYS A 150 18.00 0.10 11.42
N GLU A 151 17.71 1.39 11.63
CA GLU A 151 16.73 2.14 10.85
C GLU A 151 17.40 3.38 10.22
N VAL A 152 17.10 3.62 8.94
CA VAL A 152 17.56 4.80 8.21
C VAL A 152 16.72 6.01 8.63
N SER A 153 17.37 7.11 9.01
CA SER A 153 16.66 8.24 9.63
C SER A 153 15.61 8.89 8.73
N LYS A 154 14.51 9.26 9.37
CA LYS A 154 13.38 10.01 8.80
C LYS A 154 13.38 11.48 9.27
N SER A 155 14.20 11.84 10.26
CA SER A 155 14.35 13.20 10.78
C SER A 155 15.38 14.00 9.97
N LYS A 156 14.99 15.15 9.42
CA LYS A 156 15.92 16.09 8.77
C LYS A 156 16.51 17.10 9.78
N VAL A 157 17.74 17.53 9.51
CA VAL A 157 18.46 18.61 10.17
C VAL A 157 19.15 19.48 9.12
N LYS A 158 19.36 20.77 9.42
CA LYS A 158 20.05 21.74 8.56
C LYS A 158 21.49 21.94 9.01
N THR A 159 22.43 21.83 8.07
CA THR A 159 23.87 21.99 8.35
C THR A 159 24.28 23.46 8.38
N LEU A 160 25.48 23.75 8.86
CA LEU A 160 26.16 25.00 8.54
C LEU A 160 26.66 25.00 7.08
N PRO A 161 26.79 26.17 6.41
CA PRO A 161 27.42 26.29 5.10
C PRO A 161 28.92 25.93 5.16
N ILE A 162 29.41 25.20 4.17
CA ILE A 162 30.77 24.64 4.13
C ILE A 162 31.65 25.54 3.25
N SER A 163 32.83 25.92 3.74
CA SER A 163 33.75 26.77 2.95
C SER A 163 34.34 25.99 1.79
N VAL A 164 34.57 26.63 0.63
CA VAL A 164 35.17 25.94 -0.53
C VAL A 164 36.42 26.70 -0.97
N LYS A 165 37.57 26.05 -0.80
CA LYS A 165 38.87 26.55 -1.24
C LYS A 165 39.08 26.17 -2.69
N LEU A 166 39.13 27.18 -3.55
CA LEU A 166 39.32 27.06 -4.99
C LEU A 166 40.78 27.33 -5.37
N PRO A 167 41.27 26.80 -6.52
CA PRO A 167 42.55 27.23 -7.08
C PRO A 167 42.47 28.68 -7.58
N GLU A 168 43.63 29.33 -7.71
CA GLU A 168 43.73 30.70 -8.19
C GLU A 168 43.16 30.84 -9.62
N GLY A 169 42.43 31.93 -9.88
CA GLY A 169 41.76 32.18 -11.16
C GLY A 169 40.52 31.31 -11.44
N ALA A 170 40.01 30.53 -10.48
CA ALA A 170 38.83 29.70 -10.69
C ALA A 170 37.51 30.51 -10.76
N ASP A 171 36.66 30.18 -11.73
CA ASP A 171 35.28 30.70 -11.75
C ASP A 171 34.40 29.89 -10.78
N LYS A 172 33.80 30.58 -9.81
CA LYS A 172 32.83 29.99 -8.87
C LYS A 172 31.64 29.33 -9.58
N LYS A 173 31.26 29.79 -10.77
CA LYS A 173 30.13 29.27 -11.57
C LYS A 173 30.38 27.87 -12.13
N ASP A 174 31.66 27.50 -12.32
CA ASP A 174 32.07 26.17 -12.78
C ASP A 174 32.13 25.13 -11.63
N ILE A 175 31.74 25.53 -10.41
CA ILE A 175 31.79 24.69 -9.20
C ILE A 175 30.38 24.26 -8.82
N LYS A 176 30.07 23.00 -9.11
CA LYS A 176 28.81 22.33 -8.77
C LYS A 176 29.10 21.01 -8.07
N PHE A 177 28.31 20.68 -7.06
CA PHE A 177 28.42 19.42 -6.33
C PHE A 177 27.15 18.59 -6.44
N LYS A 178 27.29 17.29 -6.72
CA LYS A 178 26.24 16.29 -6.57
C LYS A 178 26.26 15.74 -5.15
N LEU A 179 25.09 15.63 -4.54
CA LEU A 179 24.90 15.00 -3.23
C LEU A 179 24.23 13.64 -3.40
N PHE A 180 24.80 12.60 -2.79
CA PHE A 180 24.23 11.27 -2.73
C PHE A 180 24.08 10.81 -1.28
N ASN A 181 22.94 10.19 -0.97
CA ASN A 181 22.59 9.61 0.33
C ASN A 181 22.82 8.10 0.26
N SER A 182 24.01 7.67 0.69
CA SER A 182 24.45 6.29 0.71
C SER A 182 23.51 5.40 1.54
N SER A 183 23.01 5.91 2.67
CA SER A 183 22.05 5.20 3.52
C SER A 183 20.71 4.95 2.82
N LYS A 184 20.22 5.88 1.98
CA LYS A 184 18.94 5.71 1.23
C LYS A 184 19.09 5.15 -0.18
N GLN A 185 20.31 4.94 -0.68
CA GLN A 185 20.58 4.63 -2.09
C GLN A 185 19.90 5.65 -3.02
N GLN A 186 20.08 6.94 -2.73
CA GLN A 186 19.32 8.01 -3.37
C GLN A 186 20.19 9.22 -3.69
N TYR A 187 19.94 9.79 -4.87
CA TYR A 187 20.47 11.07 -5.28
C TYR A 187 19.61 12.21 -4.72
N GLU A 188 20.23 13.18 -4.07
CA GLU A 188 19.54 14.26 -3.35
C GLU A 188 19.54 15.60 -4.12
N GLY A 189 20.38 15.74 -5.16
CA GLY A 189 20.39 16.90 -6.07
C GLY A 189 21.78 17.49 -6.36
N GLU A 190 21.78 18.66 -6.99
CA GLU A 190 22.98 19.44 -7.31
C GLU A 190 22.98 20.78 -6.59
N PHE A 191 24.14 21.17 -6.06
CA PHE A 191 24.33 22.36 -5.26
C PHE A 191 25.47 23.19 -5.85
N THR A 192 25.24 24.46 -6.10
CA THR A 192 26.26 25.45 -6.50
C THR A 192 26.76 26.21 -5.28
N LEU A 193 27.83 26.97 -5.44
CA LEU A 193 28.29 27.91 -4.42
C LEU A 193 27.30 29.07 -4.24
N ASP A 194 27.22 29.60 -3.02
CA ASP A 194 26.54 30.86 -2.70
C ASP A 194 27.37 32.09 -3.14
N GLU A 195 26.82 33.29 -2.92
CA GLU A 195 27.48 34.57 -3.23
C GLU A 195 28.86 34.70 -2.53
N ASN A 196 28.98 34.17 -1.32
CA ASN A 196 30.21 34.14 -0.54
C ASN A 196 31.23 33.11 -1.05
N GLY A 197 30.86 32.22 -1.97
CA GLY A 197 31.69 31.12 -2.46
C GLY A 197 31.69 29.88 -1.56
N LYS A 198 30.68 29.72 -0.71
CA LYS A 198 30.49 28.55 0.17
C LYS A 198 29.47 27.59 -0.43
N LEU A 199 29.58 26.30 -0.11
CA LEU A 199 28.47 25.38 -0.31
C LEU A 199 27.38 25.75 0.72
N PRO A 200 26.12 26.00 0.30
CA PRO A 200 25.07 26.42 1.22
C PRO A 200 24.73 25.34 2.27
N ALA A 201 24.02 25.76 3.31
CA ALA A 201 23.46 24.88 4.33
C ALA A 201 22.58 23.79 3.67
N LEU A 202 22.90 22.52 3.94
CA LEU A 202 22.19 21.36 3.38
C LEU A 202 21.11 20.88 4.35
N GLU A 203 19.96 20.44 3.84
CA GLU A 203 18.91 19.79 4.63
C GLU A 203 19.00 18.27 4.47
N LEU A 204 19.51 17.61 5.50
CA LEU A 204 19.94 16.21 5.47
C LEU A 204 19.23 15.40 6.54
N PHE A 205 18.95 14.14 6.29
CA PHE A 205 18.55 13.21 7.34
C PHE A 205 19.70 12.99 8.34
N GLU A 206 19.43 13.22 9.63
CA GLU A 206 20.38 13.03 10.74
C GLU A 206 20.90 11.58 10.76
N LYS A 207 22.18 11.35 11.06
CA LYS A 207 22.82 10.01 11.13
C LYS A 207 22.79 9.20 9.83
N ASN A 208 22.37 9.74 8.69
CA ASN A 208 22.58 9.10 7.39
C ASN A 208 24.01 9.36 6.88
N SER A 209 24.57 8.40 6.14
CA SER A 209 25.80 8.59 5.37
C SER A 209 25.51 9.22 4.01
N TYR A 210 26.34 10.21 3.64
CA TYR A 210 26.33 10.90 2.36
C TYR A 210 27.72 10.97 1.74
N PHE A 211 27.79 11.27 0.44
CA PHE A 211 28.97 11.89 -0.14
C PHE A 211 28.63 13.06 -1.06
N LEU A 212 29.55 14.04 -1.12
CA LEU A 212 29.59 15.11 -2.10
C LEU A 212 30.60 14.78 -3.21
N GLN A 213 30.16 14.89 -4.45
CA GLN A 213 30.95 14.70 -5.67
C GLN A 213 31.02 16.03 -6.42
N LEU A 214 32.23 16.49 -6.76
CA LEU A 214 32.40 17.66 -7.62
C LEU A 214 32.01 17.29 -9.07
N VAL A 215 31.23 18.14 -9.74
CA VAL A 215 30.92 18.02 -11.17
C VAL A 215 31.68 19.11 -11.91
N SER A 216 32.87 18.78 -12.40
CA SER A 216 33.68 19.67 -13.22
C SER A 216 34.68 18.88 -14.06
N ASN A 217 34.93 19.36 -15.28
CA ASN A 217 36.02 18.87 -16.14
C ASN A 217 37.33 19.62 -15.87
N LYS A 218 37.26 20.91 -15.46
CA LYS A 218 38.42 21.79 -15.19
C LYS A 218 39.04 21.52 -13.82
N TYR A 219 38.22 21.08 -12.86
CA TYR A 219 38.60 20.95 -11.46
C TYR A 219 38.38 19.55 -10.92
N PHE A 220 39.14 19.20 -9.88
CA PHE A 220 39.14 17.88 -9.25
C PHE A 220 39.01 17.99 -7.73
N MET A 221 38.23 17.06 -7.16
CA MET A 221 38.11 16.80 -5.73
C MET A 221 37.73 15.32 -5.57
N HIS A 222 38.36 14.59 -4.65
CA HIS A 222 37.86 13.26 -4.26
C HIS A 222 36.49 13.40 -3.60
N ASN A 223 35.59 12.44 -3.81
CA ASN A 223 34.29 12.42 -3.14
C ASN A 223 34.49 12.56 -1.62
N LYS A 224 33.71 13.44 -0.98
CA LYS A 224 33.80 13.68 0.46
C LYS A 224 32.62 13.08 1.19
N HIS A 225 32.90 12.03 1.97
CA HIS A 225 31.92 11.29 2.76
C HIS A 225 31.72 11.91 4.13
N PHE A 226 30.45 12.06 4.54
CA PHE A 226 30.08 12.66 5.82
C PHE A 226 28.69 12.23 6.28
N GLU A 227 28.39 12.52 7.54
CA GLU A 227 27.07 12.36 8.15
C GLU A 227 26.57 13.68 8.74
N ALA A 228 25.25 13.86 8.78
CA ALA A 228 24.63 15.00 9.46
C ALA A 228 24.43 14.68 10.94
N VAL A 229 25.11 15.41 11.83
CA VAL A 229 25.15 15.08 13.27
C VAL A 229 23.96 15.68 14.04
N LYS A 230 23.64 16.96 13.79
CA LYS A 230 22.57 17.71 14.46
C LYS A 230 22.30 19.05 13.77
N GLU A 231 21.16 19.65 14.10
CA GLU A 231 20.75 20.99 13.65
C GLU A 231 21.81 22.07 13.93
N GLY A 232 22.04 22.95 12.95
CA GLY A 232 22.88 24.13 13.10
C GLY A 232 24.38 23.83 13.31
N LYS A 233 24.88 22.68 12.82
CA LYS A 233 26.29 22.27 12.95
C LYS A 233 26.91 21.83 11.61
N PHE A 234 28.24 21.78 11.58
CA PHE A 234 28.95 21.19 10.46
C PHE A 234 28.68 19.68 10.38
N PRO A 235 28.64 19.09 9.18
CA PRO A 235 28.63 17.64 9.03
C PRO A 235 29.92 17.02 9.58
N PHE A 236 29.89 15.75 9.95
CA PHE A 236 31.09 15.02 10.36
C PHE A 236 31.62 14.18 9.21
N ALA A 237 32.81 14.50 8.71
CA ALA A 237 33.49 13.73 7.67
C ALA A 237 34.12 12.47 8.28
N PHE A 238 33.34 11.40 8.40
CA PHE A 238 33.71 10.20 9.16
C PHE A 238 34.99 9.50 8.66
N LYS A 239 35.32 9.61 7.37
CA LYS A 239 36.59 9.09 6.82
C LYS A 239 37.80 9.93 7.18
N ASP A 240 37.64 11.25 7.23
CA ASP A 240 38.67 12.20 7.67
C ASP A 240 38.71 12.31 9.22
N LYS A 241 37.72 11.73 9.93
CA LYS A 241 37.51 11.77 11.39
C LYS A 241 37.46 13.18 11.98
N LYS A 242 36.85 14.14 11.27
CA LYS A 242 36.75 15.56 11.68
C LYS A 242 35.46 16.22 11.18
N GLU A 243 35.14 17.41 11.70
CA GLU A 243 34.09 18.26 11.14
C GLU A 243 34.43 18.71 9.71
N LEU A 244 33.44 18.71 8.82
CA LEU A 244 33.54 19.14 7.44
C LEU A 244 33.29 20.65 7.33
N THR A 245 34.32 21.44 7.66
CA THR A 245 34.28 22.91 7.62
C THR A 245 34.76 23.50 6.28
N GLU A 246 35.59 22.75 5.55
CA GLU A 246 36.19 23.15 4.27
C GLU A 246 36.23 21.99 3.26
N LEU A 247 35.89 22.29 2.00
CA LEU A 247 36.18 21.48 0.82
C LEU A 247 37.36 22.09 0.05
N VAL A 248 38.31 21.26 -0.40
CA VAL A 248 39.49 21.72 -1.15
C VAL A 248 39.41 21.21 -2.58
N VAL A 249 39.20 22.14 -3.51
CA VAL A 249 39.15 21.90 -4.96
C VAL A 249 40.51 22.23 -5.57
N LYS A 250 40.94 21.43 -6.56
CA LYS A 250 42.22 21.60 -7.27
C LYS A 250 42.00 21.64 -8.79
N ASN A 251 42.99 22.10 -9.54
CA ASN A 251 42.98 21.96 -11.01
C ASN A 251 43.02 20.47 -11.41
N ASN A 252 42.27 20.07 -12.43
CA ASN A 252 42.26 18.70 -12.96
C ASN A 252 43.46 18.47 -13.88
N THR A 253 44.64 18.25 -13.30
CA THR A 253 45.90 18.06 -14.04
C THR A 253 46.01 16.71 -14.75
N SER A 254 45.14 15.75 -14.43
CA SER A 254 45.29 14.34 -14.82
C SER A 254 44.20 13.85 -15.78
N ASN A 255 43.42 14.76 -16.38
CA ASN A 255 42.26 14.47 -17.23
C ASN A 255 41.31 13.42 -16.62
N VAL A 256 41.12 13.44 -15.30
CA VAL A 256 40.26 12.46 -14.62
C VAL A 256 38.82 12.66 -15.11
N LYS A 257 38.24 11.63 -15.71
CA LYS A 257 36.87 11.65 -16.21
C LYS A 257 35.90 11.69 -15.04
N ASN A 258 35.44 12.89 -14.70
CA ASN A 258 34.63 13.18 -13.53
C ASN A 258 33.12 13.04 -13.84
N ASP A 259 32.74 11.90 -14.44
CA ASP A 259 31.37 11.57 -14.84
C ASP A 259 30.56 10.85 -13.74
N GLY A 260 31.16 10.69 -12.56
CA GLY A 260 30.59 9.99 -11.41
C GLY A 260 30.71 8.46 -11.45
N THR A 261 31.41 7.90 -12.45
CA THR A 261 31.75 6.48 -12.53
C THR A 261 33.25 6.24 -12.32
N TYR A 262 33.60 5.06 -11.81
CA TYR A 262 34.96 4.62 -11.55
C TYR A 262 35.23 3.31 -12.28
N GLU A 263 36.39 3.19 -12.93
CA GLU A 263 36.83 1.93 -13.51
C GLU A 263 37.18 0.95 -12.40
N ILE A 264 36.56 -0.23 -12.45
CA ILE A 264 36.75 -1.35 -11.53
C ILE A 264 37.07 -2.58 -12.37
N ASP A 265 38.07 -3.35 -11.94
CA ASP A 265 38.37 -4.67 -12.49
C ASP A 265 37.67 -5.75 -11.65
N ILE A 266 36.99 -6.67 -12.32
CA ILE A 266 36.26 -7.79 -11.71
C ILE A 266 36.59 -9.06 -12.48
N LYS A 267 37.07 -10.09 -11.79
CA LYS A 267 37.38 -11.39 -12.40
C LYS A 267 36.15 -12.29 -12.41
N PHE A 268 35.76 -12.78 -13.57
CA PHE A 268 34.69 -13.77 -13.73
C PHE A 268 35.29 -15.16 -13.93
N VAL A 269 34.77 -16.13 -13.16
CA VAL A 269 35.23 -17.52 -13.22
C VAL A 269 34.07 -18.50 -13.35
N LYS A 270 34.26 -19.52 -14.18
CA LYS A 270 33.33 -20.64 -14.37
C LYS A 270 34.09 -21.95 -14.22
N ASP A 271 33.57 -22.86 -13.40
CA ASP A 271 34.20 -24.16 -13.12
C ASP A 271 35.69 -24.03 -12.71
N ASN A 272 35.99 -23.01 -11.89
CA ASN A 272 37.32 -22.57 -11.44
C ASN A 272 38.30 -22.13 -12.55
N LYS A 273 37.83 -21.91 -13.79
CA LYS A 273 38.60 -21.34 -14.91
C LYS A 273 38.16 -19.90 -15.20
N ALA A 274 39.02 -19.13 -15.86
CA ALA A 274 38.66 -17.82 -16.38
C ALA A 274 37.46 -17.93 -17.34
N LEU A 275 36.48 -17.04 -17.20
CA LEU A 275 35.38 -16.88 -18.16
C LEU A 275 35.82 -15.88 -19.23
N VAL A 276 36.09 -16.31 -20.45
CA VAL A 276 36.73 -15.50 -21.49
C VAL A 276 35.73 -15.06 -22.57
N ASN A 277 35.83 -13.80 -23.01
CA ASN A 277 35.03 -13.22 -24.10
C ASN A 277 33.50 -13.30 -23.87
N GLU A 278 33.06 -13.20 -22.62
CA GLU A 278 31.64 -13.17 -22.25
C GLU A 278 31.24 -11.75 -21.83
N GLU A 279 30.14 -11.25 -22.38
CA GLU A 279 29.61 -9.92 -22.06
C GLU A 279 28.70 -10.00 -20.83
N ILE A 280 29.04 -9.20 -19.81
CA ILE A 280 28.31 -9.10 -18.55
C ILE A 280 27.69 -7.70 -18.44
N GLN A 281 26.38 -7.67 -18.24
CA GLN A 281 25.61 -6.46 -17.95
C GLN A 281 25.55 -6.21 -16.45
N PHE A 282 25.71 -4.96 -16.04
CA PHE A 282 25.58 -4.48 -14.65
C PHE A 282 24.38 -3.54 -14.58
N ILE A 283 23.36 -3.93 -13.84
CA ILE A 283 22.04 -3.28 -13.82
C ILE A 283 21.80 -2.68 -12.43
N SER A 284 21.58 -1.37 -12.35
CA SER A 284 21.13 -0.67 -11.13
C SER A 284 19.89 0.16 -11.41
N ALA A 285 19.30 0.76 -10.36
CA ALA A 285 18.09 1.57 -10.46
C ALA A 285 18.26 2.85 -11.31
N ILE A 286 19.50 3.34 -11.50
CA ILE A 286 19.79 4.63 -12.16
C ILE A 286 20.89 4.57 -13.22
N HIS A 287 21.60 3.46 -13.33
CA HIS A 287 22.72 3.26 -14.26
C HIS A 287 22.79 1.81 -14.70
N THR A 288 22.84 1.57 -16.00
CA THR A 288 23.05 0.23 -16.57
C THR A 288 24.18 0.31 -17.58
N THR A 289 25.15 -0.59 -17.46
CA THR A 289 26.32 -0.66 -18.33
C THR A 289 26.66 -2.12 -18.62
N LYS A 290 27.61 -2.37 -19.52
CA LYS A 290 28.10 -3.71 -19.87
C LYS A 290 29.56 -3.65 -20.28
N ALA A 291 30.27 -4.75 -20.09
CA ALA A 291 31.63 -4.95 -20.56
C ALA A 291 31.87 -6.45 -20.83
N THR A 292 32.96 -6.76 -21.53
CA THR A 292 33.33 -8.13 -21.91
C THR A 292 34.56 -8.57 -21.13
N THR A 293 34.62 -9.84 -20.75
CA THR A 293 35.79 -10.42 -20.09
C THR A 293 36.95 -10.66 -21.07
N ASP A 294 38.18 -10.44 -20.61
CA ASP A 294 39.41 -10.72 -21.35
C ASP A 294 39.86 -12.19 -21.27
N GLU A 295 41.02 -12.50 -21.84
CA GLU A 295 41.63 -13.85 -21.87
C GLU A 295 41.97 -14.42 -20.48
N LEU A 296 42.10 -13.56 -19.46
CA LEU A 296 42.36 -13.94 -18.07
C LEU A 296 41.07 -13.97 -17.22
N GLY A 297 39.92 -13.66 -17.85
CA GLY A 297 38.61 -13.55 -17.24
C GLY A 297 38.39 -12.24 -16.48
N HIS A 298 39.27 -11.25 -16.65
CA HIS A 298 39.13 -9.93 -16.05
C HIS A 298 38.20 -9.05 -16.88
N LEU A 299 37.41 -8.23 -16.22
CA LEU A 299 36.43 -7.35 -16.85
C LEU A 299 36.53 -5.98 -16.21
N LYS A 300 36.93 -5.01 -17.03
CA LYS A 300 37.01 -3.60 -16.66
C LYS A 300 35.69 -2.91 -16.98
N VAL A 301 35.02 -2.40 -15.94
CA VAL A 301 33.72 -1.73 -16.06
C VAL A 301 33.71 -0.43 -15.27
N ARG A 302 33.03 0.59 -15.79
CA ARG A 302 32.81 1.86 -15.09
C ARG A 302 31.50 1.82 -14.31
N LEU A 303 31.56 1.85 -12.98
CA LEU A 303 30.41 1.77 -12.07
C LEU A 303 30.34 3.01 -11.16
N MET A 304 29.14 3.38 -10.71
CA MET A 304 28.97 4.50 -9.77
C MET A 304 29.30 4.08 -8.34
N GLU A 305 29.87 4.99 -7.56
CA GLU A 305 30.12 4.79 -6.13
C GLU A 305 28.80 4.75 -5.33
N ASP A 306 28.77 3.91 -4.29
CA ASP A 306 27.64 3.60 -3.41
C ASP A 306 26.35 3.12 -4.09
N VAL A 307 26.30 2.95 -5.41
CA VAL A 307 25.13 2.41 -6.13
C VAL A 307 25.17 0.89 -6.16
N THR A 308 24.07 0.24 -5.79
CA THR A 308 23.94 -1.24 -5.90
C THR A 308 23.56 -1.69 -7.31
N TYR A 309 24.38 -2.57 -7.89
CA TYR A 309 24.21 -3.23 -9.19
C TYR A 309 23.89 -4.72 -9.00
N VAL A 310 23.30 -5.34 -10.02
CA VAL A 310 23.25 -6.80 -10.17
C VAL A 310 23.91 -7.17 -11.50
N ALA A 311 24.81 -8.17 -11.48
CA ALA A 311 25.46 -8.67 -12.68
C ALA A 311 24.62 -9.75 -13.38
N LYS A 312 24.54 -9.68 -14.71
CA LYS A 312 23.78 -10.59 -15.57
C LYS A 312 24.59 -10.89 -16.85
N PRO A 313 24.94 -12.15 -17.15
CA PRO A 313 25.49 -12.51 -18.45
C PRO A 313 24.49 -12.22 -19.57
N THR A 314 24.95 -11.74 -20.73
CA THR A 314 24.09 -11.63 -21.92
C THR A 314 23.90 -12.98 -22.61
N ASN A 315 24.85 -13.90 -22.44
CA ASN A 315 24.74 -15.30 -22.86
C ASN A 315 23.68 -16.05 -22.05
N GLU A 316 22.57 -16.39 -22.70
CA GLU A 316 21.41 -17.03 -22.04
C GLU A 316 21.68 -18.44 -21.48
N ASN A 317 22.81 -19.07 -21.82
CA ASN A 317 23.20 -20.37 -21.26
C ASN A 317 23.93 -20.24 -19.92
N LEU A 318 24.32 -19.03 -19.53
CA LEU A 318 25.04 -18.72 -18.30
C LEU A 318 24.12 -18.07 -17.26
N ILE A 319 24.51 -18.20 -15.99
CA ILE A 319 23.80 -17.55 -14.88
C ILE A 319 24.77 -17.17 -13.77
N ILE A 320 24.48 -16.06 -13.10
CA ILE A 320 25.13 -15.60 -11.88
C ILE A 320 24.07 -15.65 -10.78
N ASP A 321 24.45 -16.06 -9.58
CA ASP A 321 23.56 -15.96 -8.40
C ASP A 321 23.25 -14.48 -8.15
N THR A 322 22.00 -14.13 -7.90
CA THR A 322 21.62 -12.72 -7.67
C THR A 322 22.19 -12.23 -6.34
N PHE A 323 23.03 -11.20 -6.38
CA PHE A 323 23.46 -10.46 -5.18
C PHE A 323 23.81 -8.99 -5.55
N PRO A 324 23.69 -8.05 -4.60
CA PRO A 324 23.97 -6.64 -4.85
C PRO A 324 25.48 -6.35 -4.84
N ILE A 325 26.02 -5.93 -5.96
CA ILE A 325 27.41 -5.47 -6.13
C ILE A 325 27.45 -3.97 -5.84
N VAL A 326 28.40 -3.48 -5.05
CA VAL A 326 28.57 -2.04 -4.77
C VAL A 326 30.03 -1.62 -4.83
N VAL A 327 30.30 -0.46 -5.43
CA VAL A 327 31.61 0.18 -5.38
C VAL A 327 31.70 1.06 -4.14
N LYS A 328 32.74 0.88 -3.34
CA LYS A 328 32.98 1.65 -2.11
C LYS A 328 34.37 2.26 -2.13
N ASP A 329 34.45 3.54 -1.82
CA ASP A 329 35.72 4.17 -1.48
C ASP A 329 36.25 3.68 -0.14
N LYS A 330 37.54 3.39 -0.10
CA LYS A 330 38.29 2.91 1.07
C LYS A 330 39.50 3.80 1.39
N THR A 331 39.31 5.12 1.29
CA THR A 331 40.31 6.11 1.71
C THR A 331 40.82 5.87 3.14
N GLU A 332 39.98 5.32 4.04
CA GLU A 332 40.37 4.96 5.41
C GLU A 332 41.42 3.83 5.51
N TRP A 333 41.76 3.16 4.40
CA TRP A 333 42.83 2.15 4.31
C TRP A 333 44.18 2.71 3.84
N GLY A 334 44.31 4.04 3.70
CA GLY A 334 45.60 4.73 3.54
C GLY A 334 45.85 5.35 2.16
N THR A 335 45.08 4.97 1.13
CA THR A 335 45.20 5.54 -0.23
C THR A 335 43.97 6.38 -0.57
N PRO A 336 44.06 7.72 -0.62
CA PRO A 336 42.91 8.58 -0.93
C PRO A 336 42.26 8.27 -2.28
N GLY A 337 40.95 8.08 -2.27
CA GLY A 337 40.15 7.82 -3.47
C GLY A 337 40.17 6.38 -3.98
N ILE A 338 40.87 5.44 -3.31
CA ILE A 338 40.91 4.04 -3.73
C ILE A 338 39.50 3.43 -3.63
N LYS A 339 39.09 2.70 -4.67
CA LYS A 339 37.77 2.08 -4.77
C LYS A 339 37.91 0.56 -4.79
N TYR A 340 37.03 -0.14 -4.09
CA TYR A 340 36.91 -1.59 -4.12
C TYR A 340 35.46 -1.99 -4.36
N VAL A 341 35.26 -3.21 -4.85
CA VAL A 341 33.95 -3.78 -5.13
C VAL A 341 33.58 -4.83 -4.08
N PHE A 342 32.37 -4.70 -3.55
CA PHE A 342 31.88 -5.56 -2.47
C PHE A 342 30.51 -6.13 -2.81
N ASP A 343 30.22 -7.29 -2.23
CA ASP A 343 28.86 -7.77 -2.05
C ASP A 343 28.20 -6.96 -0.92
N HIS A 344 27.18 -6.19 -1.26
CA HIS A 344 26.42 -5.38 -0.32
C HIS A 344 25.53 -6.22 0.61
N SER A 345 25.27 -7.51 0.35
CA SER A 345 24.51 -8.36 1.29
C SER A 345 25.38 -8.98 2.39
N SER A 346 26.70 -9.04 2.22
CA SER A 346 27.64 -9.64 3.19
C SER A 346 28.78 -8.74 3.67
N CYS A 347 29.07 -7.66 2.95
CA CYS A 347 30.31 -6.87 3.04
C CYS A 347 31.59 -7.61 2.59
N GLY A 348 31.50 -8.82 2.04
CA GLY A 348 32.64 -9.53 1.43
C GLY A 348 33.11 -8.87 0.12
N SER A 349 34.35 -9.15 -0.29
CA SER A 349 34.85 -8.74 -1.62
C SER A 349 34.01 -9.38 -2.73
N ALA A 350 33.75 -8.63 -3.79
CA ALA A 350 33.14 -9.10 -5.03
C ALA A 350 34.09 -8.95 -6.24
N GLU A 351 35.40 -8.91 -6.00
CA GLU A 351 36.44 -8.84 -7.04
C GLU A 351 36.55 -10.13 -7.87
N ILE A 352 36.00 -11.25 -7.36
CA ILE A 352 35.88 -12.52 -8.08
C ILE A 352 34.42 -12.97 -8.05
N ILE A 353 33.78 -13.09 -9.22
CA ILE A 353 32.39 -13.50 -9.38
C ILE A 353 32.33 -14.88 -10.07
N LYS A 354 31.57 -15.80 -9.46
CA LYS A 354 31.35 -17.15 -10.00
C LYS A 354 30.16 -17.16 -10.96
N VAL A 355 30.36 -17.77 -12.13
CA VAL A 355 29.35 -17.97 -13.17
C VAL A 355 29.09 -19.46 -13.33
N LYS A 356 27.82 -19.83 -13.51
CA LYS A 356 27.33 -21.22 -13.64
C LYS A 356 26.67 -21.42 -15.00
N ASN A 357 26.45 -22.68 -15.39
CA ASN A 357 25.49 -22.99 -16.45
C ASN A 357 24.07 -22.72 -15.92
N LYS A 358 23.17 -22.16 -16.74
CA LYS A 358 21.78 -21.86 -16.36
C LYS A 358 20.99 -23.08 -15.90
N ILE A 359 21.31 -24.26 -16.42
CA ILE A 359 20.70 -25.54 -16.00
C ILE A 359 20.97 -25.90 -14.53
N SER A 360 22.02 -25.34 -13.92
CA SER A 360 22.32 -25.50 -12.49
C SER A 360 21.45 -24.62 -11.57
N GLY A 361 20.64 -23.72 -12.13
CA GLY A 361 19.82 -22.78 -11.37
C GLY A 361 20.62 -21.71 -10.61
N ARG A 362 19.90 -20.91 -9.81
CA ARG A 362 20.49 -19.97 -8.83
C ARG A 362 20.43 -20.55 -7.42
N THR A 363 21.37 -20.13 -6.59
CA THR A 363 21.28 -20.28 -5.13
C THR A 363 20.18 -19.34 -4.61
N ASN A 364 19.03 -19.90 -4.23
CA ASN A 364 17.90 -19.14 -3.68
C ASN A 364 17.78 -19.36 -2.17
N GLY A 365 17.62 -18.26 -1.43
CA GLY A 365 17.22 -18.24 -0.03
C GLY A 365 15.92 -17.45 0.15
N SER A 366 15.59 -17.18 1.41
CA SER A 366 14.42 -16.40 1.81
C SER A 366 14.73 -15.47 2.98
N ILE A 367 14.09 -14.31 3.02
CA ILE A 367 14.13 -13.36 4.13
C ILE A 367 12.72 -12.96 4.55
N THR A 368 12.48 -12.88 5.85
CA THR A 368 11.16 -12.53 6.41
C THR A 368 11.29 -11.30 7.30
N CYS A 369 10.44 -10.29 7.10
CA CYS A 369 10.43 -9.12 7.99
C CYS A 369 9.90 -9.51 9.36
N LYS A 370 10.49 -9.03 10.47
CA LYS A 370 9.79 -9.10 11.78
C LYS A 370 8.59 -8.15 11.67
N PRO A 371 7.35 -8.65 11.76
CA PRO A 371 6.91 -9.73 12.66
C PRO A 371 6.58 -11.11 12.05
N GLY A 372 6.76 -11.29 10.74
CA GLY A 372 6.38 -12.51 10.01
C GLY A 372 5.46 -12.26 8.80
N ASN A 373 5.00 -11.02 8.60
CA ASN A 373 3.92 -10.73 7.65
C ASN A 373 4.37 -10.65 6.17
N THR A 374 5.66 -10.44 5.90
CA THR A 374 6.22 -10.44 4.53
C THR A 374 7.44 -11.35 4.48
N THR A 375 7.44 -12.29 3.54
CA THR A 375 8.62 -13.12 3.19
C THR A 375 8.96 -12.86 1.73
N ILE A 376 10.24 -12.68 1.42
CA ILE A 376 10.75 -12.56 0.05
C ILE A 376 11.71 -13.72 -0.21
N LYS A 377 11.61 -14.35 -1.38
CA LYS A 377 12.51 -15.41 -1.86
C LYS A 377 13.15 -15.01 -3.19
N GLY A 378 14.28 -15.61 -3.55
CA GLY A 378 14.88 -15.50 -4.88
C GLY A 378 16.39 -15.19 -4.92
N MET A 379 17.02 -15.04 -3.76
CA MET A 379 18.49 -14.94 -3.64
C MET A 379 18.96 -15.34 -2.24
N ASP A 380 20.26 -15.56 -2.07
CA ASP A 380 20.89 -15.62 -0.76
C ASP A 380 21.01 -14.21 -0.16
N PHE A 381 20.12 -13.90 0.79
CA PHE A 381 20.02 -12.58 1.44
C PHE A 381 21.13 -12.30 2.48
N LYS A 382 21.90 -13.32 2.90
CA LYS A 382 23.05 -13.19 3.82
C LYS A 382 22.75 -12.33 5.06
N ASN A 383 23.40 -11.17 5.19
CA ASN A 383 23.31 -10.28 6.36
C ASN A 383 22.29 -9.14 6.16
N LEU A 384 21.46 -9.21 5.12
CA LEU A 384 20.38 -8.23 4.90
C LEU A 384 19.24 -8.42 5.90
N PHE A 385 18.55 -7.33 6.17
CA PHE A 385 17.33 -7.27 6.96
C PHE A 385 16.20 -6.75 6.08
N LEU A 386 15.01 -7.34 6.19
CA LEU A 386 13.81 -6.85 5.52
C LEU A 386 12.94 -6.08 6.50
N LEU A 387 12.66 -4.82 6.19
CA LEU A 387 11.55 -4.06 6.76
C LEU A 387 10.44 -3.94 5.72
N THR A 388 9.22 -3.69 6.19
CA THR A 388 8.06 -3.45 5.33
C THR A 388 7.32 -2.25 5.91
N ASP A 389 7.67 -1.06 5.41
CA ASP A 389 7.04 0.19 5.83
C ASP A 389 5.71 0.36 5.10
N HIS A 390 4.65 0.65 5.85
CA HIS A 390 3.36 1.03 5.28
C HIS A 390 3.41 2.52 4.91
N LEU A 391 3.12 2.84 3.65
CA LEU A 391 3.10 4.22 3.17
C LEU A 391 1.70 4.82 3.30
N ASP A 392 1.62 6.14 3.52
CA ASP A 392 0.34 6.82 3.66
C ASP A 392 -0.35 6.95 2.29
N LYS A 393 -1.62 6.60 2.21
CA LYS A 393 -2.42 6.68 0.98
C LYS A 393 -2.64 8.13 0.52
N SER A 394 -2.56 9.10 1.42
CA SER A 394 -2.72 10.52 1.09
C SER A 394 -1.63 11.05 0.15
N ASP A 395 -0.43 10.45 0.19
CA ASP A 395 0.71 10.74 -0.70
C ASP A 395 0.49 10.25 -2.15
N TYR A 396 -0.53 9.42 -2.40
CA TYR A 396 -0.81 8.77 -3.69
C TYR A 396 -2.22 9.12 -4.19
N PRO A 397 -2.43 10.27 -4.87
CA PRO A 397 -3.74 10.77 -5.26
C PRO A 397 -4.60 9.78 -6.05
N GLU A 398 -4.00 9.00 -6.92
CA GLU A 398 -4.62 7.98 -7.77
C GLU A 398 -5.14 6.75 -6.99
N LEU A 399 -4.80 6.63 -5.70
CA LEU A 399 -5.22 5.55 -4.81
C LEU A 399 -6.24 5.99 -3.75
N LYS A 400 -6.58 7.29 -3.65
CA LYS A 400 -7.46 7.83 -2.60
C LYS A 400 -8.82 7.13 -2.49
N GLU A 401 -9.48 6.91 -3.64
CA GLU A 401 -10.80 6.28 -3.74
C GLU A 401 -10.76 4.74 -3.81
N LYS A 402 -9.61 4.13 -3.53
CA LYS A 402 -9.38 2.69 -3.63
C LYS A 402 -9.14 2.08 -2.26
N ASP A 403 -9.65 0.87 -2.04
CA ASP A 403 -9.14 0.05 -0.95
C ASP A 403 -7.85 -0.62 -1.41
N ALA A 404 -6.77 -0.38 -0.66
CA ALA A 404 -5.42 -0.70 -1.09
C ALA A 404 -4.42 -0.58 0.06
N MET A 405 -3.43 -1.46 0.06
CA MET A 405 -2.24 -1.44 0.90
C MET A 405 -1.04 -0.98 0.05
N ILE A 406 -0.24 -0.05 0.56
CA ILE A 406 0.96 0.48 -0.11
C ILE A 406 2.17 0.20 0.79
N LEU A 407 3.20 -0.45 0.26
CA LEU A 407 4.35 -0.97 1.01
C LEU A 407 5.67 -0.54 0.38
N ASP A 408 6.60 -0.01 1.20
CA ASP A 408 8.02 0.09 0.87
C ASP A 408 8.75 -1.15 1.39
N LEU A 409 9.31 -1.96 0.49
CA LEU A 409 10.03 -3.19 0.79
C LEU A 409 11.52 -2.87 0.96
N VAL A 410 11.92 -2.60 2.19
CA VAL A 410 13.25 -2.07 2.49
C VAL A 410 14.20 -3.20 2.86
N LEU A 411 15.13 -3.51 1.95
CA LEU A 411 16.30 -4.33 2.27
C LEU A 411 17.41 -3.45 2.85
N LEU A 412 17.92 -3.77 4.04
CA LEU A 412 18.96 -3.03 4.75
C LEU A 412 20.19 -3.90 5.00
N ASN A 413 21.38 -3.37 4.72
CA ASN A 413 22.63 -3.86 5.29
C ASN A 413 22.89 -3.11 6.62
N HIS A 414 22.73 -3.85 7.72
CA HIS A 414 22.93 -3.36 9.09
C HIS A 414 24.40 -3.36 9.57
N VAL A 415 25.30 -4.02 8.84
CA VAL A 415 26.75 -4.09 9.13
C VAL A 415 27.49 -2.87 8.54
N ARG A 416 26.87 -2.16 7.60
CA ARG A 416 27.39 -0.90 7.05
C ARG A 416 27.14 0.25 8.02
N GLN A 417 28.10 1.18 8.08
CA GLN A 417 27.98 2.41 8.85
C GLN A 417 26.68 3.15 8.47
N ASN A 418 25.89 3.51 9.48
CA ASN A 418 24.66 4.29 9.33
C ASN A 418 23.56 3.65 8.44
N CYS A 419 23.50 2.32 8.38
CA CYS A 419 22.41 1.57 7.74
C CYS A 419 22.21 1.88 6.26
N GLU A 420 22.66 0.99 5.37
CA GLU A 420 22.53 1.20 3.93
C GLU A 420 21.37 0.38 3.33
N ARG A 421 20.44 1.06 2.65
CA ARG A 421 19.45 0.39 1.79
C ARG A 421 20.14 -0.41 0.69
N THR A 422 19.49 -1.46 0.23
CA THR A 422 19.89 -2.26 -0.94
C THR A 422 18.80 -2.12 -2.01
N LYS A 423 19.17 -1.77 -3.24
CA LYS A 423 18.25 -1.72 -4.39
C LYS A 423 18.65 -2.78 -5.41
N LEU A 424 17.75 -3.71 -5.70
CA LEU A 424 17.97 -4.79 -6.66
C LEU A 424 17.16 -4.47 -7.92
N ALA A 425 17.82 -4.00 -8.97
CA ALA A 425 17.18 -3.63 -10.24
C ALA A 425 17.01 -4.80 -11.22
N TYR A 426 17.49 -5.99 -10.85
CA TYR A 426 17.32 -7.22 -11.61
C TYR A 426 17.35 -8.43 -10.66
N GLY A 427 16.51 -9.41 -10.96
CA GLY A 427 16.44 -10.69 -10.27
C GLY A 427 15.16 -11.43 -10.65
N ASP A 428 14.88 -12.53 -9.96
CA ASP A 428 13.63 -13.27 -10.08
C ASP A 428 13.19 -13.63 -8.67
N PHE A 429 12.16 -12.95 -8.17
CA PHE A 429 11.74 -13.00 -6.76
C PHE A 429 10.29 -13.49 -6.60
N GLU A 430 9.99 -14.01 -5.41
CA GLU A 430 8.64 -14.33 -4.95
C GLU A 430 8.40 -13.57 -3.64
N ILE A 431 7.27 -12.87 -3.52
CA ILE A 431 6.86 -12.19 -2.28
C ILE A 431 5.62 -12.90 -1.73
N LEU A 432 5.73 -13.44 -0.52
CA LEU A 432 4.58 -13.91 0.25
C LEU A 432 4.19 -12.82 1.25
N ARG A 433 2.96 -12.30 1.14
CA ARG A 433 2.43 -11.24 2.00
C ARG A 433 1.15 -11.68 2.67
N LYS A 434 1.13 -11.65 4.00
CA LYS A 434 -0.11 -11.75 4.77
C LYS A 434 -0.90 -10.44 4.68
N ILE A 435 -2.16 -10.52 4.27
CA ILE A 435 -3.09 -9.40 4.12
C ILE A 435 -4.18 -9.44 5.23
N PRO A 436 -5.01 -8.40 5.39
CA PRO A 436 -6.11 -8.45 6.35
C PRO A 436 -7.11 -9.55 5.99
N THR A 437 -7.51 -10.34 6.99
CA THR A 437 -8.47 -11.45 6.83
C THR A 437 -9.77 -10.97 6.18
N GLY A 438 -10.30 -11.74 5.24
CA GLY A 438 -11.53 -11.42 4.50
C GLY A 438 -11.36 -10.42 3.34
N LYS A 439 -10.18 -9.81 3.14
CA LYS A 439 -9.90 -9.03 1.94
C LYS A 439 -9.57 -9.94 0.76
N LYS A 440 -10.08 -9.61 -0.42
CA LYS A 440 -9.76 -10.25 -1.70
C LYS A 440 -8.97 -9.27 -2.55
N VAL A 441 -7.83 -9.70 -3.09
CA VAL A 441 -6.96 -8.85 -3.92
C VAL A 441 -7.56 -8.72 -5.33
N SER A 442 -7.65 -7.48 -5.83
CA SER A 442 -8.04 -7.19 -7.22
C SER A 442 -6.83 -7.07 -8.14
N SER A 443 -5.73 -6.49 -7.66
CA SER A 443 -4.48 -6.30 -8.42
C SER A 443 -3.30 -6.11 -7.49
N ALA A 444 -2.12 -6.59 -7.88
CA ALA A 444 -0.85 -6.29 -7.23
C ALA A 444 0.12 -5.72 -8.27
N TYR A 445 0.77 -4.59 -7.99
CA TYR A 445 1.67 -3.94 -8.94
C TYR A 445 2.72 -3.07 -8.24
N TYR A 446 3.84 -2.80 -8.92
CA TYR A 446 4.75 -1.73 -8.52
C TYR A 446 4.30 -0.37 -9.07
N LEU A 447 4.43 0.67 -8.24
CA LEU A 447 4.05 2.03 -8.59
C LEU A 447 5.30 2.87 -8.90
N ASN A 448 5.59 3.02 -10.20
CA ASN A 448 6.75 3.72 -10.72
C ASN A 448 6.35 5.14 -11.14
N GLY A 449 6.30 6.06 -10.15
CA GLY A 449 5.66 7.35 -10.32
C GLY A 449 4.17 7.14 -10.62
N ASN A 450 3.69 7.68 -11.76
CA ASN A 450 2.29 7.50 -12.19
C ASN A 450 2.06 6.18 -12.95
N ASN A 451 3.11 5.40 -13.25
CA ASN A 451 3.01 4.17 -14.04
C ASN A 451 2.80 2.96 -13.12
N LYS A 452 1.97 2.02 -13.57
CA LYS A 452 1.76 0.73 -12.90
C LYS A 452 2.48 -0.38 -13.63
N GLU A 453 3.31 -1.11 -12.92
CA GLU A 453 3.99 -2.32 -13.38
C GLU A 453 3.28 -3.52 -12.74
N GLU A 454 2.29 -4.08 -13.45
CA GLU A 454 1.44 -5.18 -12.96
C GLU A 454 2.25 -6.44 -12.64
N LEU A 455 1.95 -7.06 -11.49
CA LEU A 455 2.60 -8.28 -10.99
C LEU A 455 1.59 -9.42 -10.96
N LYS A 456 2.06 -10.64 -11.21
CA LYS A 456 1.22 -11.84 -11.10
C LYS A 456 1.02 -12.18 -9.63
N PHE A 457 -0.21 -12.51 -9.23
CA PHE A 457 -0.48 -12.94 -7.85
C PHE A 457 -1.46 -14.12 -7.77
N GLU A 458 -1.30 -14.91 -6.72
CA GLU A 458 -2.19 -15.97 -6.28
C GLU A 458 -2.59 -15.66 -4.84
N GLN A 459 -3.87 -15.84 -4.48
CA GLN A 459 -4.34 -15.66 -3.10
C GLN A 459 -4.89 -16.98 -2.55
N ILE A 460 -4.41 -17.39 -1.37
CA ILE A 460 -4.93 -18.53 -0.62
C ILE A 460 -5.22 -18.04 0.80
N GLY A 461 -6.50 -17.97 1.16
CA GLY A 461 -6.93 -17.41 2.45
C GLY A 461 -6.50 -15.95 2.60
N ASP A 462 -5.73 -15.66 3.66
CA ASP A 462 -5.16 -14.34 3.94
C ASP A 462 -3.68 -14.19 3.51
N ILE A 463 -3.16 -15.14 2.72
CA ILE A 463 -1.80 -15.08 2.14
C ILE A 463 -1.90 -14.79 0.64
N VAL A 464 -1.16 -13.78 0.19
CA VAL A 464 -0.98 -13.41 -1.21
C VAL A 464 0.44 -13.77 -1.61
N LYS A 465 0.58 -14.63 -2.62
CA LYS A 465 1.83 -14.96 -3.27
C LYS A 465 1.96 -14.14 -4.55
N ILE A 466 2.92 -13.23 -4.58
CA ILE A 466 3.22 -12.36 -5.72
C ILE A 466 4.48 -12.90 -6.42
N THR A 467 4.40 -13.02 -7.74
CA THR A 467 5.42 -13.55 -8.65
C THR A 467 5.63 -12.58 -9.81
N ASP A 468 6.51 -12.88 -10.77
CA ASP A 468 6.97 -11.92 -11.80
C ASP A 468 7.72 -10.71 -11.22
N VAL A 469 8.23 -10.84 -9.99
CA VAL A 469 8.92 -9.77 -9.28
C VAL A 469 10.37 -9.71 -9.74
N HIS A 470 10.70 -8.76 -10.60
CA HIS A 470 12.06 -8.63 -11.16
C HIS A 470 12.95 -7.56 -10.50
N SER A 471 12.41 -6.81 -9.53
CA SER A 471 13.16 -5.83 -8.74
C SER A 471 12.68 -5.77 -7.28
N LEU A 472 13.53 -5.23 -6.38
CA LEU A 472 13.24 -5.04 -4.95
C LEU A 472 13.85 -3.72 -4.43
N GLY A 473 13.10 -3.03 -3.56
CA GLY A 473 13.55 -1.80 -2.88
C GLY A 473 13.62 -0.54 -3.77
N ILE A 474 13.04 -0.58 -4.98
CA ILE A 474 13.05 0.53 -5.94
C ILE A 474 11.71 1.28 -5.95
N TYR A 475 10.60 0.55 -6.05
CA TYR A 475 9.25 1.10 -6.16
C TYR A 475 8.34 0.61 -5.02
N PRO A 476 7.38 1.42 -4.56
CA PRO A 476 6.31 0.96 -3.67
C PRO A 476 5.51 -0.18 -4.30
N LEU A 477 5.29 -1.25 -3.54
CA LEU A 477 4.37 -2.32 -3.88
C LEU A 477 2.95 -1.92 -3.45
N VAL A 478 2.01 -1.92 -4.40
CA VAL A 478 0.59 -1.71 -4.12
C VAL A 478 -0.15 -3.04 -4.26
N ILE A 479 -0.97 -3.34 -3.27
CA ILE A 479 -1.97 -4.42 -3.31
C ILE A 479 -3.32 -3.74 -3.20
N GLU A 480 -4.03 -3.60 -4.33
CA GLU A 480 -5.42 -3.15 -4.32
C GLU A 480 -6.30 -4.34 -3.91
N PHE A 481 -7.26 -4.06 -3.03
CA PHE A 481 -8.31 -5.00 -2.72
C PHE A 481 -9.48 -4.72 -3.66
N GLU A 482 -10.22 -5.77 -4.00
CA GLU A 482 -11.56 -5.58 -4.56
C GLU A 482 -12.30 -4.60 -3.64
N LYS A 483 -13.00 -3.64 -4.24
CA LYS A 483 -14.05 -2.95 -3.51
C LYS A 483 -15.04 -4.05 -3.12
N THR A 484 -14.88 -4.57 -1.91
CA THR A 484 -16.00 -5.06 -1.12
C THR A 484 -17.03 -3.97 -1.28
N GLY A 485 -18.09 -4.26 -2.04
CA GLY A 485 -19.30 -3.50 -1.90
C GLY A 485 -19.54 -3.47 -0.41
N LEU A 486 -19.57 -2.27 0.17
CA LEU A 486 -20.21 -2.13 1.45
C LEU A 486 -21.69 -2.35 1.15
N ASP A 487 -22.06 -3.63 1.09
CA ASP A 487 -23.02 -4.16 2.03
C ASP A 487 -22.61 -3.59 3.39
N ILE A 488 -23.12 -2.39 3.66
CA ILE A 488 -23.39 -1.97 5.01
C ILE A 488 -24.58 -2.85 5.38
N PRO A 489 -24.44 -3.87 6.24
CA PRO A 489 -25.58 -4.32 7.02
C PRO A 489 -25.92 -3.17 7.96
N ASN A 490 -26.65 -2.17 7.43
CA ASN A 490 -27.58 -1.43 8.23
C ASN A 490 -28.79 -2.35 8.39
N LYS A 491 -28.60 -3.40 9.18
CA LYS A 491 -29.67 -4.20 9.76
C LYS A 491 -29.90 -3.69 11.17
N PRO A 492 -31.01 -2.98 11.42
CA PRO A 492 -32.01 -3.59 12.26
C PRO A 492 -32.39 -4.96 11.66
N ASP A 493 -32.21 -5.98 12.50
CA ASP A 493 -32.91 -7.26 12.51
C ASP A 493 -32.76 -8.28 11.36
N GLU A 494 -32.12 -9.39 11.73
CA GLU A 494 -32.67 -10.71 11.43
C GLU A 494 -33.18 -11.29 12.78
N ASN A 495 -34.29 -10.80 13.31
CA ASN A 495 -35.62 -11.33 12.95
C ASN A 495 -35.96 -11.30 11.45
N LYS A 496 -36.48 -12.43 10.96
CA LYS A 496 -36.97 -12.57 9.60
C LYS A 496 -38.23 -11.72 9.36
N ASP A 497 -38.06 -10.50 8.86
CA ASP A 497 -39.07 -9.92 7.99
C ASP A 497 -38.83 -10.47 6.58
N GLU A 498 -39.48 -11.59 6.27
CA GLU A 498 -39.50 -12.18 4.93
C GLU A 498 -40.05 -11.16 3.92
N GLU A 499 -39.60 -11.18 2.67
CA GLU A 499 -40.18 -10.39 1.59
C GLU A 499 -40.91 -11.31 0.60
N ILE A 500 -42.01 -10.82 0.03
CA ILE A 500 -42.74 -11.52 -1.03
C ILE A 500 -42.87 -10.64 -2.27
N THR A 501 -43.12 -11.28 -3.41
CA THR A 501 -43.41 -10.60 -4.68
C THR A 501 -44.83 -10.94 -5.11
N LEU A 502 -45.65 -9.92 -5.33
CA LEU A 502 -46.97 -10.05 -5.96
C LEU A 502 -46.85 -9.66 -7.43
N ILE A 503 -47.58 -10.34 -8.31
CA ILE A 503 -47.56 -10.10 -9.76
C ILE A 503 -48.99 -9.96 -10.26
N ASP A 504 -49.27 -8.89 -11.00
CA ASP A 504 -50.55 -8.68 -11.67
C ASP A 504 -50.63 -9.58 -12.91
N GLU A 505 -51.66 -10.41 -12.98
CA GLU A 505 -51.72 -11.49 -13.97
C GLU A 505 -51.93 -10.98 -15.40
N GLN A 506 -52.49 -9.77 -15.58
CA GLN A 506 -52.81 -9.20 -16.90
C GLN A 506 -51.66 -8.36 -17.46
N THR A 507 -51.08 -7.50 -16.63
CA THR A 507 -50.01 -6.57 -17.02
C THR A 507 -48.62 -7.14 -16.83
N LYS A 508 -48.48 -8.22 -16.04
CA LYS A 508 -47.21 -8.81 -15.59
C LYS A 508 -46.31 -7.86 -14.79
N ILE A 509 -46.84 -6.73 -14.34
CA ILE A 509 -46.18 -5.83 -13.41
C ILE A 509 -46.08 -6.53 -12.05
N SER A 510 -44.92 -6.41 -11.40
CA SER A 510 -44.68 -6.99 -10.09
C SER A 510 -44.30 -5.95 -9.05
N VAL A 511 -44.61 -6.27 -7.79
CA VAL A 511 -44.25 -5.49 -6.62
C VAL A 511 -43.61 -6.43 -5.61
N LYS A 512 -42.37 -6.15 -5.22
CA LYS A 512 -41.64 -6.85 -4.14
C LYS A 512 -41.54 -5.95 -2.91
N GLY A 513 -41.76 -6.54 -1.73
CA GLY A 513 -41.64 -5.84 -0.45
C GLY A 513 -41.97 -6.73 0.75
N PRO A 514 -42.09 -6.15 1.96
CA PRO A 514 -42.22 -6.92 3.20
C PRO A 514 -43.47 -7.81 3.24
N LYS A 515 -43.29 -9.09 3.60
CA LYS A 515 -44.35 -10.09 3.73
C LYS A 515 -45.43 -9.63 4.70
N LYS A 516 -45.05 -9.07 5.85
CA LYS A 516 -45.97 -8.52 6.85
C LYS A 516 -46.94 -7.46 6.29
N ILE A 517 -46.57 -6.78 5.21
CA ILE A 517 -47.39 -5.74 4.55
C ILE A 517 -48.16 -6.29 3.35
N LEU A 518 -47.56 -7.21 2.57
CA LEU A 518 -48.13 -7.70 1.31
C LEU A 518 -48.85 -9.06 1.42
N GLU A 519 -48.66 -9.82 2.50
CA GLU A 519 -49.17 -11.19 2.63
C GLU A 519 -50.71 -11.22 2.69
N GLY A 520 -51.29 -12.08 1.85
CA GLY A 520 -52.74 -12.21 1.73
C GLY A 520 -53.40 -11.11 0.89
N LEU A 521 -52.64 -10.19 0.30
CA LEU A 521 -53.15 -9.24 -0.69
C LEU A 521 -52.95 -9.78 -2.12
N LYS A 522 -53.83 -9.37 -3.05
CA LYS A 522 -53.63 -9.56 -4.49
C LYS A 522 -53.33 -8.21 -5.14
N LEU A 523 -52.25 -8.16 -5.92
CA LEU A 523 -51.90 -7.00 -6.74
C LEU A 523 -52.90 -6.84 -7.90
N LYS A 524 -53.36 -5.62 -8.13
CA LYS A 524 -54.23 -5.24 -9.24
C LYS A 524 -53.68 -3.97 -9.89
N VAL A 525 -53.37 -4.01 -11.18
CA VAL A 525 -52.86 -2.84 -11.90
C VAL A 525 -53.85 -2.40 -12.98
N ASN A 526 -54.44 -1.21 -12.80
CA ASN A 526 -55.27 -0.59 -13.82
C ASN A 526 -54.39 0.26 -14.77
N LYS A 527 -54.91 0.55 -15.96
CA LYS A 527 -54.32 1.51 -16.91
C LYS A 527 -55.27 2.66 -17.19
N PRO A 528 -55.27 3.74 -16.37
CA PRO A 528 -56.10 4.90 -16.63
C PRO A 528 -55.67 5.62 -17.92
N ASP A 529 -56.63 6.28 -18.58
CA ASP A 529 -56.35 7.16 -19.72
C ASP A 529 -55.52 8.37 -19.26
N SER A 530 -54.28 8.47 -19.75
CA SER A 530 -53.33 9.52 -19.40
C SER A 530 -53.78 10.92 -19.85
N ASN A 531 -54.64 11.03 -20.86
CA ASN A 531 -55.15 12.31 -21.36
C ASN A 531 -56.06 13.05 -20.37
N LYS A 532 -56.58 12.33 -19.36
CA LYS A 532 -57.40 12.88 -18.27
C LYS A 532 -56.60 13.67 -17.25
N PHE A 533 -55.28 13.59 -17.27
CA PHE A 533 -54.38 14.29 -16.35
C PHE A 533 -53.64 15.39 -17.11
N GLU A 534 -53.88 16.66 -16.75
CA GLU A 534 -53.32 17.80 -17.49
C GLU A 534 -51.78 17.80 -17.50
N SER A 535 -51.17 17.34 -16.41
CA SER A 535 -49.71 17.19 -16.25
C SER A 535 -49.08 16.17 -17.19
N LEU A 536 -49.88 15.27 -17.80
CA LEU A 536 -49.42 14.25 -18.77
C LEU A 536 -49.72 14.62 -20.23
N ARG A 537 -50.45 15.71 -20.51
CA ARG A 537 -50.81 16.10 -21.88
C ARG A 537 -49.56 16.37 -22.73
N GLY A 538 -49.55 15.83 -23.95
CA GLY A 538 -48.44 15.97 -24.89
C GLY A 538 -47.19 15.15 -24.53
N LYS A 539 -47.25 14.24 -23.53
CA LYS A 539 -46.20 13.26 -23.24
C LYS A 539 -46.55 11.89 -23.82
N ASN A 540 -45.54 11.14 -24.27
CA ASN A 540 -45.71 9.74 -24.69
C ASN A 540 -45.56 8.83 -23.46
N VAL A 541 -46.67 8.59 -22.76
CA VAL A 541 -46.67 7.93 -21.44
C VAL A 541 -47.62 6.74 -21.37
N ASN A 542 -47.16 5.67 -20.72
CA ASN A 542 -48.04 4.65 -20.16
C ASN A 542 -48.30 4.97 -18.68
N LEU A 543 -49.57 5.07 -18.29
CA LEU A 543 -49.99 5.34 -16.91
C LEU A 543 -50.52 4.05 -16.26
N TYR A 544 -50.01 3.74 -15.08
CA TYR A 544 -50.38 2.55 -14.30
C TYR A 544 -50.86 2.97 -12.91
N ASP A 545 -52.02 2.47 -12.49
CA ASP A 545 -52.57 2.68 -11.15
C ASP A 545 -52.36 1.38 -10.36
N ILE A 546 -51.52 1.42 -9.33
CA ILE A 546 -51.11 0.22 -8.59
C ILE A 546 -51.95 0.11 -7.31
N GLU A 547 -52.89 -0.84 -7.31
CA GLU A 547 -53.82 -1.09 -6.21
C GLU A 547 -53.65 -2.50 -5.63
N PHE A 548 -54.17 -2.71 -4.42
CA PHE A 548 -54.15 -4.00 -3.75
C PHE A 548 -55.56 -4.37 -3.31
N LEU A 549 -55.92 -5.64 -3.49
CA LEU A 549 -57.16 -6.23 -3.02
C LEU A 549 -56.88 -7.15 -1.82
N ASP A 550 -57.80 -7.19 -0.86
CA ASP A 550 -57.80 -8.21 0.18
C ASP A 550 -58.32 -9.57 -0.36
N LYS A 551 -58.32 -10.60 0.51
CA LYS A 551 -58.81 -11.96 0.18
C LYS A 551 -60.30 -12.00 -0.18
N SER A 552 -61.07 -10.96 0.12
CA SER A 552 -62.49 -10.82 -0.21
C SER A 552 -62.72 -10.02 -1.51
N GLY A 553 -61.66 -9.49 -2.13
CA GLY A 553 -61.73 -8.72 -3.36
C GLY A 553 -61.96 -7.21 -3.17
N ASN A 554 -61.89 -6.70 -1.94
CA ASN A 554 -62.07 -5.26 -1.67
C ASN A 554 -60.74 -4.50 -1.74
N LEU A 555 -60.79 -3.23 -2.15
CA LEU A 555 -59.61 -2.36 -2.20
C LEU A 555 -59.06 -2.11 -0.79
N LYS A 556 -57.75 -2.36 -0.62
CA LYS A 556 -57.01 -2.15 0.62
C LYS A 556 -55.87 -1.16 0.39
N LYS A 557 -55.89 -0.03 1.13
CA LYS A 557 -54.73 0.87 1.18
C LYS A 557 -53.58 0.18 1.91
N VAL A 558 -52.42 0.16 1.27
CA VAL A 558 -51.17 -0.42 1.81
C VAL A 558 -50.41 0.65 2.60
N GLU A 559 -49.77 0.24 3.68
CA GLU A 559 -48.93 1.10 4.52
C GLU A 559 -47.63 1.50 3.80
N ASN A 560 -47.07 2.65 4.16
CA ASN A 560 -45.80 3.11 3.58
C ASN A 560 -44.66 2.16 3.99
N GLY A 561 -43.80 1.80 3.04
CA GLY A 561 -42.75 0.80 3.19
C GLY A 561 -41.80 0.83 1.99
N LYS A 562 -40.74 0.03 2.00
CA LYS A 562 -39.84 -0.07 0.84
C LYS A 562 -40.39 -1.08 -0.15
N PHE A 563 -40.67 -0.64 -1.37
CA PHE A 563 -41.18 -1.49 -2.44
C PHE A 563 -40.37 -1.32 -3.72
N LEU A 564 -40.06 -2.44 -4.38
CA LEU A 564 -39.51 -2.46 -5.74
C LEU A 564 -40.64 -2.80 -6.72
N VAL A 565 -40.91 -1.89 -7.66
CA VAL A 565 -41.88 -2.10 -8.73
C VAL A 565 -41.12 -2.45 -10.01
N THR A 566 -41.54 -3.51 -10.70
CA THR A 566 -40.98 -3.92 -12.00
C THR A 566 -42.06 -3.95 -13.06
N VAL A 567 -41.84 -3.23 -14.15
CA VAL A 567 -42.74 -3.08 -15.31
C VAL A 567 -42.09 -3.70 -16.55
N PRO A 568 -42.64 -4.81 -17.09
CA PRO A 568 -42.16 -5.39 -18.33
C PRO A 568 -42.32 -4.43 -19.52
N LYS A 569 -41.32 -4.38 -20.40
CA LYS A 569 -41.36 -3.57 -21.63
C LYS A 569 -42.17 -4.29 -22.71
N THR A 570 -43.17 -3.60 -23.25
CA THR A 570 -43.97 -4.06 -24.40
C THR A 570 -43.41 -3.60 -25.75
N SER A 571 -42.38 -2.75 -25.75
CA SER A 571 -41.67 -2.29 -26.95
C SER A 571 -40.23 -1.89 -26.60
N ASN A 572 -39.35 -1.88 -27.60
CA ASN A 572 -37.95 -1.46 -27.45
C ASN A 572 -37.77 0.07 -27.32
N ASN A 573 -38.85 0.83 -27.11
CA ASN A 573 -38.77 2.28 -26.95
C ASN A 573 -38.01 2.63 -25.65
N GLU A 574 -37.07 3.59 -25.78
CA GLU A 574 -36.27 4.10 -24.67
C GLU A 574 -37.16 4.85 -23.68
N VAL A 575 -37.15 4.42 -22.41
CA VAL A 575 -37.77 5.17 -21.31
C VAL A 575 -36.83 6.31 -20.95
N VAL A 576 -37.36 7.53 -20.91
CA VAL A 576 -36.59 8.75 -20.60
C VAL A 576 -36.86 9.25 -19.19
N ALA A 577 -38.00 8.90 -18.59
CA ALA A 577 -38.31 9.19 -17.20
C ALA A 577 -39.37 8.24 -16.64
N VAL A 578 -39.37 8.07 -15.32
CA VAL A 578 -40.46 7.47 -14.53
C VAL A 578 -40.92 8.52 -13.54
N HIS A 579 -42.23 8.70 -13.39
CA HIS A 579 -42.82 9.64 -12.43
C HIS A 579 -43.94 8.97 -11.65
N TYR A 580 -44.22 9.46 -10.45
CA TYR A 580 -45.50 9.22 -9.78
C TYR A 580 -46.34 10.50 -9.74
N LEU A 581 -47.66 10.35 -9.70
CA LEU A 581 -48.61 11.44 -9.49
C LEU A 581 -48.97 11.49 -8.00
N ASP A 582 -48.85 12.67 -7.39
CA ASP A 582 -49.40 12.92 -6.05
C ASP A 582 -50.92 13.17 -6.09
N ASP A 583 -51.54 13.27 -4.91
CA ASP A 583 -52.99 13.47 -4.75
C ASP A 583 -53.50 14.79 -5.39
N ASN A 584 -52.59 15.74 -5.71
CA ASN A 584 -52.91 16.99 -6.41
C ASN A 584 -52.70 16.89 -7.94
N GLY A 585 -52.33 15.71 -8.45
CA GLY A 585 -52.13 15.44 -9.88
C GLY A 585 -50.77 15.92 -10.44
N LYS A 586 -49.82 16.31 -9.57
CA LYS A 586 -48.49 16.78 -9.98
C LYS A 586 -47.53 15.59 -10.13
N LEU A 587 -46.66 15.69 -11.14
CA LEU A 587 -45.62 14.69 -11.41
C LEU A 587 -44.39 14.89 -10.52
N ASN A 588 -43.91 13.79 -9.95
CA ASN A 588 -42.69 13.72 -9.17
C ASN A 588 -41.80 12.60 -9.74
N THR A 589 -40.59 12.94 -10.19
CA THR A 589 -39.70 12.01 -10.90
C THR A 589 -39.03 11.02 -9.96
N LEU A 590 -38.89 9.77 -10.40
CA LEU A 590 -38.22 8.68 -9.70
C LEU A 590 -36.97 8.25 -10.47
N SER A 591 -35.93 7.88 -9.72
CA SER A 591 -34.80 7.12 -10.26
C SER A 591 -35.28 5.72 -10.66
N PHE A 592 -34.87 5.26 -11.84
CA PHE A 592 -35.27 3.96 -12.37
C PHE A 592 -34.09 3.27 -13.06
N ASN A 593 -34.11 1.95 -13.04
CA ASN A 593 -33.27 1.12 -13.88
C ASN A 593 -34.09 0.65 -15.09
N GLN A 594 -33.45 0.48 -16.24
CA GLN A 594 -34.07 -0.15 -17.41
C GLN A 594 -33.08 -1.10 -18.08
N ASN A 595 -33.59 -2.22 -18.57
CA ASN A 595 -32.86 -3.13 -19.44
C ASN A 595 -33.66 -3.37 -20.73
N GLY A 596 -33.29 -4.38 -21.52
CA GLY A 596 -34.00 -4.72 -22.76
C GLY A 596 -35.38 -5.37 -22.57
N LYS A 597 -35.73 -5.81 -21.35
CA LYS A 597 -36.94 -6.58 -21.03
C LYS A 597 -37.88 -5.86 -20.07
N GLU A 598 -37.37 -5.04 -19.17
CA GLU A 598 -38.16 -4.41 -18.10
C GLU A 598 -37.59 -3.06 -17.65
N ILE A 599 -38.37 -2.40 -16.80
CA ILE A 599 -38.07 -1.15 -16.10
C ILE A 599 -38.32 -1.42 -14.62
N SER A 600 -37.44 -1.03 -13.72
CA SER A 600 -37.66 -1.16 -12.28
C SER A 600 -37.34 0.13 -11.53
N PHE A 601 -38.13 0.42 -10.50
CA PHE A 601 -37.96 1.61 -9.66
C PHE A 601 -38.42 1.32 -8.23
N GLU A 602 -37.79 2.00 -7.27
CA GLU A 602 -38.17 1.92 -5.86
C GLU A 602 -39.21 2.99 -5.51
N THR A 603 -40.13 2.66 -4.61
CA THR A 603 -41.14 3.58 -4.11
C THR A 603 -41.45 3.33 -2.63
N SER A 604 -41.96 4.37 -1.95
CA SER A 604 -42.26 4.36 -0.51
C SER A 604 -43.75 4.16 -0.18
N HIS A 605 -44.62 4.28 -1.17
CA HIS A 605 -46.08 4.26 -1.09
C HIS A 605 -46.64 3.89 -2.48
N PHE A 606 -47.95 3.65 -2.62
CA PHE A 606 -48.56 3.36 -3.93
C PHE A 606 -49.48 4.47 -4.40
N SER A 607 -49.36 4.81 -5.68
CA SER A 607 -50.09 5.85 -6.40
C SER A 607 -50.10 5.52 -7.90
N LYS A 608 -50.30 6.53 -8.76
CA LYS A 608 -50.29 6.38 -10.23
C LYS A 608 -48.90 6.66 -10.77
N TYR A 609 -48.34 5.72 -11.53
CA TYR A 609 -46.99 5.80 -12.10
C TYR A 609 -47.04 5.99 -13.61
N ALA A 610 -46.40 7.06 -14.09
CA ALA A 610 -46.26 7.39 -15.50
C ALA A 610 -44.85 6.99 -15.99
N ILE A 611 -44.80 6.06 -16.95
CA ILE A 611 -43.58 5.68 -17.66
C ILE A 611 -43.51 6.49 -18.95
N GLU A 612 -42.54 7.40 -19.06
CA GLU A 612 -42.38 8.32 -20.18
C GLU A 612 -41.35 7.80 -21.20
N TYR A 613 -41.77 7.66 -22.45
CA TYR A 613 -40.96 7.16 -23.55
C TYR A 613 -40.51 8.30 -24.48
N LYS A 614 -39.35 8.12 -25.10
CA LYS A 614 -38.79 9.06 -26.08
C LYS A 614 -39.74 9.22 -27.28
N PHE A 615 -40.13 10.45 -27.60
CA PHE A 615 -40.79 10.75 -28.87
C PHE A 615 -39.84 10.49 -30.04
N GLN A 616 -40.28 9.71 -31.03
CA GLN A 616 -39.56 9.56 -32.29
C GLN A 616 -39.76 10.83 -33.12
N LYS A 617 -38.68 11.59 -33.35
CA LYS A 617 -38.73 12.88 -34.05
C LYS A 617 -38.72 12.76 -35.56
N VAL A 618 -39.75 13.30 -36.21
CA VAL A 618 -39.64 13.89 -37.55
C VAL A 618 -38.93 15.25 -37.41
N LYS A 619 -38.05 15.60 -38.36
CA LYS A 619 -37.15 16.78 -38.29
C LYS A 619 -37.73 17.97 -39.09
N ASP A 620 -37.59 19.20 -38.58
CA ASP A 620 -37.26 20.44 -39.31
C ASP A 620 -37.08 21.67 -38.39
N ASP A 621 -36.62 22.80 -38.96
CA ASP A 621 -35.92 23.93 -38.33
C ASP A 621 -36.77 25.03 -37.61
N LYS A 622 -36.08 25.97 -36.92
CA LYS A 622 -36.65 27.13 -36.21
C LYS A 622 -36.40 28.49 -36.88
N GLN A 623 -37.33 29.42 -36.65
CA GLN A 623 -37.34 30.87 -37.00
C GLN A 623 -36.38 31.70 -36.12
N ILE A 624 -36.08 32.98 -36.41
CA ILE A 624 -36.77 34.23 -35.94
C ILE A 624 -36.03 35.44 -36.59
N GLU A 625 -36.66 36.37 -37.36
CA GLU A 625 -37.14 37.74 -36.97
C GLU A 625 -36.04 38.75 -36.51
N ASN A 626 -36.00 40.06 -36.84
CA ASN A 626 -37.04 41.08 -37.12
C ASN A 626 -36.53 42.34 -37.89
N ASN A 627 -37.41 43.04 -38.64
CA ASN A 627 -37.48 44.49 -39.04
C ASN A 627 -36.19 45.32 -39.41
N ASN A 628 -36.12 46.22 -40.43
CA ASN A 628 -37.15 47.09 -41.04
C ASN A 628 -36.71 47.74 -42.40
N LYS A 629 -37.65 48.38 -43.13
CA LYS A 629 -37.55 49.19 -44.39
C LYS A 629 -37.33 48.49 -45.77
N LYS A 630 -38.20 48.87 -46.72
CA LYS A 630 -38.39 48.35 -48.09
C LYS A 630 -37.49 49.01 -49.17
N GLN A 631 -37.00 48.20 -50.11
CA GLN A 631 -37.25 48.33 -51.57
C GLN A 631 -36.84 47.01 -52.28
N SER A 632 -37.79 46.20 -52.79
CA SER A 632 -38.15 46.06 -54.23
C SER A 632 -36.99 45.52 -55.11
N LYS A 633 -37.08 44.43 -55.91
CA LYS A 633 -38.21 43.81 -56.65
C LYS A 633 -37.97 42.32 -57.01
N LYS A 634 -39.07 41.53 -57.02
CA LYS A 634 -39.45 40.40 -57.92
C LYS A 634 -38.45 39.33 -58.42
N SER A 635 -38.83 38.06 -58.14
CA SER A 635 -38.84 36.87 -59.04
C SER A 635 -37.49 36.17 -59.35
N LYS A 636 -37.37 34.85 -59.60
CA LYS A 636 -38.34 33.74 -59.82
C LYS A 636 -37.92 32.43 -59.09
N LEU A 637 -38.82 31.45 -59.00
CA LEU A 637 -38.53 30.03 -58.68
C LEU A 637 -37.55 29.38 -59.68
N ALA A 638 -36.71 28.43 -59.22
CA ALA A 638 -36.86 26.99 -59.51
C ALA A 638 -35.78 26.07 -58.88
N LYS A 639 -36.21 25.05 -58.11
CA LYS A 639 -35.64 23.67 -57.94
C LYS A 639 -34.16 23.52 -57.39
N THR A 640 -33.74 22.50 -56.62
CA THR A 640 -34.33 21.21 -56.15
C THR A 640 -33.59 20.61 -54.92
N SER A 641 -34.35 20.02 -53.98
CA SER A 641 -34.12 18.75 -53.21
C SER A 641 -32.90 18.45 -52.28
N ILE A 642 -33.26 17.94 -51.07
CA ILE A 642 -32.56 17.00 -50.13
C ILE A 642 -31.60 17.59 -49.06
N GLY A 643 -31.70 17.07 -47.82
CA GLY A 643 -30.89 17.47 -46.65
C GLY A 643 -30.95 16.48 -45.46
N LEU A 644 -30.76 17.00 -44.23
CA LEU A 644 -30.94 16.40 -42.86
C LEU A 644 -29.78 15.64 -42.16
N ASN A 645 -29.10 16.37 -41.24
CA ASN A 645 -28.98 16.12 -39.78
C ASN A 645 -28.50 14.76 -39.21
N PHE A 646 -27.54 14.77 -38.25
CA PHE A 646 -27.50 13.84 -37.09
C PHE A 646 -26.73 14.38 -35.86
N VAL A 647 -27.08 13.90 -34.66
CA VAL A 647 -26.50 14.25 -33.33
C VAL A 647 -26.53 13.01 -32.41
N THR A 648 -25.39 12.66 -31.76
CA THR A 648 -25.21 11.67 -30.64
C THR A 648 -25.60 10.19 -30.92
N LEU A 649 -25.15 9.14 -30.20
CA LEU A 649 -24.55 8.96 -28.86
C LEU A 649 -23.76 7.61 -28.76
N SER A 650 -22.90 7.44 -27.74
CA SER A 650 -22.62 6.22 -26.90
C SER A 650 -21.99 4.88 -27.40
N THR A 651 -21.09 4.36 -26.52
CA THR A 651 -20.83 2.95 -26.07
C THR A 651 -19.98 1.91 -26.84
N LEU A 652 -18.80 1.62 -26.26
CA LEU A 652 -18.20 0.32 -25.83
C LEU A 652 -18.73 -1.05 -26.37
N ALA A 653 -17.79 -1.87 -26.91
CA ALA A 653 -17.52 -3.30 -26.59
C ALA A 653 -16.36 -3.81 -27.48
N ILE A 654 -15.17 -4.16 -26.97
CA ILE A 654 -14.71 -5.52 -26.57
C ILE A 654 -15.11 -6.65 -27.52
N SER A 655 -14.15 -7.19 -28.30
CA SER A 655 -13.80 -8.63 -28.29
C SER A 655 -12.60 -8.98 -29.18
N SER A 656 -11.94 -10.07 -28.77
CA SER A 656 -10.78 -10.76 -29.33
C SER A 656 -10.64 -10.91 -30.86
N LEU A 657 -9.39 -10.89 -31.32
CA LEU A 657 -8.93 -11.77 -32.41
C LEU A 657 -7.43 -12.10 -32.25
N ALA A 658 -7.13 -13.36 -31.94
CA ALA A 658 -5.79 -13.93 -32.11
C ALA A 658 -5.70 -14.49 -33.54
N GLY A 659 -4.62 -14.18 -34.28
CA GLY A 659 -4.45 -14.71 -35.63
C GLY A 659 -3.29 -14.12 -36.41
N LEU A 660 -2.21 -14.91 -36.54
CA LEU A 660 -1.29 -14.94 -37.67
C LEU A 660 -0.64 -13.61 -38.14
N TYR A 661 0.64 -13.45 -37.83
CA TYR A 661 1.57 -12.87 -38.80
C TYR A 661 2.87 -13.69 -38.91
N ILE A 662 2.82 -14.72 -39.76
CA ILE A 662 4.04 -15.31 -40.33
C ILE A 662 4.25 -14.63 -41.69
N SER A 663 5.33 -13.87 -41.83
CA SER A 663 5.88 -13.56 -43.15
C SER A 663 7.39 -13.75 -43.13
N LYS A 664 7.89 -14.45 -44.16
CA LYS A 664 9.28 -14.90 -44.29
C LYS A 664 10.10 -13.92 -45.14
N LYS A 665 11.24 -13.51 -44.57
CA LYS A 665 12.59 -13.63 -45.16
C LYS A 665 12.97 -12.70 -46.34
N LYS A 666 14.28 -12.46 -46.41
CA LYS A 666 15.06 -11.52 -47.24
C LYS A 666 15.12 -10.11 -46.61
N ARG A 667 16.29 -9.52 -46.38
CA ARG A 667 17.65 -9.87 -46.87
C ARG A 667 18.67 -9.84 -45.75
#